data_AF-A0AAW0EY25-F1
#
_entry.id   AF-A0AAW0EY25-F1
#
_cell.length_a   1.000
_cell.length_b   1.000
_cell.length_c   1.000
_cell.angle_alpha   90.00
_cell.angle_beta   90.00
_cell.angle_gamma   90.00
#
_symmetry.space_group_name_H-M   'P 1'
#
loop_
_entity.id
_entity.type
_entity.pdbx_description
1 polymer ?
#
loop_
_entity_poly.entity_id
_entity_poly.type
_entity_poly.pdbx_seq_one_letter_code
_entity_poly.pdbx_strand_id
1 'polypeptide(L)'
;MQSAAPRDGGGDASVSVGRSSIAQSTAGATAPLAPLFTAAEDAEFQTIVAECGGFQDAERQHQEVLMTLEGDDVLEKFRAEYEGLHSSLLRSHEGEGRLLRKCADLQSDIAACSEKATAAAELTLGDRNTISALKSEVERTSQKLSQVREKEAQLRESIAALKREIAEQLARAREPVEMPAQEAALHSLRRLHETLQREEERLTQQLRSTSLDVAATQRRIAALVEGNSANATELIVVREAIAGTEEEVQSVLARKVTREQELRAVRETIARRIAYHTSQQHTIDALGEDHERNGQELRDVRVEEARLAEEYQGVCRHLQHVNTALQECNEENDTWQRRAQEKTAELQEHHATVAAVHRRHAKATKVVEALQRRNAVAEAQRVEQQERQREAVVRLRAEEAALARAKQAGRVAAQTAVSVREEVNVLQQHIAGEAAEQQRNAAWLAEKHGQLRVLESVLTSSEEHNQQTRQELYVVTQEAEAHEANMKRSAFACAHVLSDIESKNVELAQHEEKLIEVEAHIKQQQVLLEAMMTERNTYTSHYDQLKHGLDEQQHQFTLLLTQVQSMRSAIQKRERDVKVEVAHIQLLRQQQTELEAHVVHYRRRTSRKQRCADALGMEIRQLRMVLSDASDETARQERRCREAVHERDVLERQATDRAAELHVLYEQAHTQQSLLQRHEGVYNDQTQQLEHLEYQTAQFTQQLEQMRLFVARLPELRVLLNNATRELQRERVRVQALLDETDHAVNVHHFNDLAAAEPETYALLQRVHRLQRALVQRRTQLEEKESAIVAVEQRYMKAKATVAHQPGPEIAEQLTAYQEGLVKRSAQMRQMQEALQLFRSQTEQFRARHDVLRERLAEMGRTYAAERVEGERRSHGGAGPASTSEAAARADTPAVSAEPDVYRGFVAPPRPLPPTSA
;
A
#
# COMPACT_ATOMS: atom_id res chain seq x y z
N MET A 1 -60.67 35.75 41.75
CA MET A 1 -61.23 37.12 41.89
C MET A 1 -61.15 37.81 40.53
N GLN A 2 -62.00 38.81 40.29
CA GLN A 2 -61.91 39.87 39.26
C GLN A 2 -61.42 39.43 37.86
N SER A 3 -62.29 39.22 36.87
CA SER A 3 -63.04 40.23 36.08
C SER A 3 -62.13 41.14 35.22
N ALA A 4 -62.41 41.40 33.94
CA ALA A 4 -63.68 41.26 33.25
C ALA A 4 -63.55 40.95 31.74
N ALA A 5 -64.54 40.20 31.22
CA ALA A 5 -65.02 40.27 29.83
C ALA A 5 -66.18 41.31 29.80
N PRO A 6 -67.08 41.49 28.78
CA PRO A 6 -67.34 40.63 27.61
C PRO A 6 -67.85 41.35 26.32
N ARG A 7 -68.49 40.56 25.42
CA ARG A 7 -69.59 40.93 24.48
C ARG A 7 -69.26 41.79 23.25
N ASP A 8 -69.99 41.70 22.13
CA ASP A 8 -71.13 40.85 21.67
C ASP A 8 -70.97 40.62 20.14
N GLY A 9 -71.69 39.72 19.43
CA GLY A 9 -72.71 38.73 19.82
C GLY A 9 -73.59 38.31 18.61
N GLY A 10 -74.02 37.04 18.53
CA GLY A 10 -74.82 36.47 17.41
C GLY A 10 -73.97 36.03 16.19
N GLY A 11 -74.35 35.07 15.34
CA GLY A 11 -75.62 34.35 15.13
C GLY A 11 -76.12 34.56 13.68
N ASP A 12 -76.61 33.59 12.90
CA ASP A 12 -76.87 32.16 13.16
C ASP A 12 -77.01 31.38 11.81
N ALA A 13 -77.14 30.05 11.87
CA ALA A 13 -77.80 29.14 10.90
C ALA A 13 -77.22 28.85 9.48
N SER A 14 -77.14 27.53 9.20
CA SER A 14 -77.69 26.82 8.01
C SER A 14 -76.82 26.31 6.82
N VAL A 15 -76.90 24.98 6.61
CA VAL A 15 -77.27 24.27 5.36
C VAL A 15 -76.28 24.20 4.16
N SER A 16 -75.47 23.13 4.18
CA SER A 16 -75.35 22.08 3.14
C SER A 16 -74.46 22.23 1.88
N VAL A 17 -73.95 21.06 1.44
CA VAL A 17 -73.46 20.66 0.10
C VAL A 17 -72.41 21.54 -0.60
N GLY A 18 -71.14 21.09 -0.59
CA GLY A 18 -70.07 21.61 -1.44
C GLY A 18 -68.95 20.59 -1.66
N ARG A 19 -68.75 20.16 -2.92
CA ARG A 19 -67.83 19.09 -3.34
C ARG A 19 -66.40 19.17 -2.77
N SER A 20 -65.84 18.00 -2.46
CA SER A 20 -64.40 17.79 -2.29
C SER A 20 -63.60 18.10 -3.56
N SER A 21 -62.48 18.82 -3.42
CA SER A 21 -61.34 18.75 -4.33
C SER A 21 -60.05 18.62 -3.50
N ILE A 22 -59.08 17.88 -4.03
CA ILE A 22 -57.85 17.50 -3.30
C ILE A 22 -56.75 18.53 -3.59
N ALA A 23 -56.02 18.92 -2.54
CA ALA A 23 -54.91 19.85 -2.67
C ALA A 23 -53.74 19.23 -3.47
N GLN A 24 -53.23 19.98 -4.44
CA GLN A 24 -51.92 19.74 -5.04
C GLN A 24 -50.97 20.86 -4.59
N SER A 25 -49.86 20.50 -3.96
CA SER A 25 -48.84 21.46 -3.52
C SER A 25 -47.98 21.91 -4.70
N THR A 26 -48.08 23.19 -5.07
CA THR A 26 -47.15 23.82 -6.01
C THR A 26 -45.80 24.07 -5.34
N ALA A 27 -44.79 23.26 -5.65
CA ALA A 27 -43.41 23.54 -5.28
C ALA A 27 -42.93 24.83 -5.97
N GLY A 28 -42.16 25.65 -5.25
CA GLY A 28 -41.75 26.98 -5.70
C GLY A 28 -40.75 26.95 -6.85
N ALA A 29 -40.85 27.93 -7.76
CA ALA A 29 -39.81 28.19 -8.75
C ALA A 29 -38.68 28.99 -8.09
N THR A 30 -37.51 28.39 -7.93
CA THR A 30 -36.28 29.09 -7.55
C THR A 30 -35.75 29.88 -8.73
N ALA A 31 -35.60 31.20 -8.57
CA ALA A 31 -34.90 32.05 -9.54
C ALA A 31 -33.41 31.64 -9.67
N PRO A 32 -32.76 31.91 -10.82
CA PRO A 32 -31.33 31.68 -10.95
C PRO A 32 -30.55 32.51 -9.92
N LEU A 33 -29.56 31.89 -9.29
CA LEU A 33 -28.66 32.55 -8.34
C LEU A 33 -27.82 33.61 -9.06
N ALA A 34 -27.64 34.76 -8.40
CA ALA A 34 -26.71 35.79 -8.86
C ALA A 34 -25.25 35.25 -8.82
N PRO A 35 -24.34 35.78 -9.66
CA PRO A 35 -22.92 35.45 -9.56
C PRO A 35 -22.38 35.77 -8.16
N LEU A 36 -21.48 34.91 -7.67
CA LEU A 36 -20.92 34.99 -6.30
C LEU A 36 -19.91 36.13 -6.11
N PHE A 37 -19.41 36.71 -7.22
CA PHE A 37 -18.57 37.89 -7.25
C PHE A 37 -19.20 38.95 -8.16
N THR A 38 -18.99 40.21 -7.81
CA THR A 38 -19.29 41.34 -8.68
C THR A 38 -18.12 41.60 -9.64
N ALA A 39 -18.40 42.21 -10.79
CA ALA A 39 -17.37 42.56 -11.77
C ALA A 39 -16.34 43.61 -11.27
N ALA A 40 -16.55 44.19 -10.09
CA ALA A 40 -15.55 45.00 -9.39
C ALA A 40 -14.53 44.11 -8.64
N GLU A 41 -14.99 43.11 -7.88
CA GLU A 41 -14.13 42.19 -7.14
C GLU A 41 -13.25 41.34 -8.06
N ASP A 42 -13.77 40.92 -9.22
CA ASP A 42 -12.97 40.23 -10.25
C ASP A 42 -11.89 41.14 -10.88
N ALA A 43 -12.15 42.46 -10.97
CA ALA A 43 -11.18 43.43 -11.48
C ALA A 43 -10.10 43.74 -10.43
N GLU A 44 -10.48 43.89 -9.16
CA GLU A 44 -9.55 44.04 -8.04
C GLU A 44 -8.61 42.83 -7.91
N PHE A 45 -9.14 41.61 -8.04
CA PHE A 45 -8.32 40.40 -8.07
C PHE A 45 -7.31 40.40 -9.23
N GLN A 46 -7.74 40.80 -10.43
CA GLN A 46 -6.84 40.91 -11.59
C GLN A 46 -5.74 41.96 -11.39
N THR A 47 -6.01 43.08 -10.72
CA THR A 47 -4.97 44.06 -10.38
C THR A 47 -3.94 43.51 -9.39
N ILE A 48 -4.37 42.78 -8.35
CA ILE A 48 -3.45 42.15 -7.37
C ILE A 48 -2.55 41.09 -8.05
N VAL A 49 -3.11 40.31 -8.97
CA VAL A 49 -2.35 39.33 -9.78
C VAL A 49 -1.31 40.02 -10.68
N ALA A 50 -1.64 41.18 -11.25
CA ALA A 50 -0.70 41.97 -12.05
C ALA A 50 0.43 42.59 -11.20
N GLU A 51 0.11 43.14 -10.03
CA GLU A 51 1.10 43.72 -9.10
C GLU A 51 2.11 42.66 -8.62
N CYS A 52 1.67 41.44 -8.33
CA CYS A 52 2.56 40.34 -7.96
C CYS A 52 3.54 39.92 -9.08
N GLY A 53 3.26 40.29 -10.35
CA GLY A 53 4.17 40.12 -11.48
C GLY A 53 5.33 41.12 -11.49
N GLY A 54 5.17 42.31 -10.88
CA GLY A 54 6.20 43.35 -10.80
C GLY A 54 7.37 43.04 -9.86
N PHE A 55 7.28 41.95 -9.09
CA PHE A 55 8.29 41.54 -8.11
C PHE A 55 9.69 41.35 -8.72
N GLN A 56 9.79 40.95 -9.98
CA GLN A 56 11.08 40.72 -10.66
C GLN A 56 11.95 41.99 -10.76
N ASP A 57 11.34 43.18 -10.83
CA ASP A 57 12.09 44.44 -10.87
C ASP A 57 12.53 44.89 -9.47
N ALA A 58 11.77 44.54 -8.43
CA ALA A 58 12.19 44.72 -7.04
C ALA A 58 13.33 43.75 -6.66
N GLU A 59 13.30 42.51 -7.19
CA GLU A 59 14.38 41.53 -7.02
C GLU A 59 15.69 42.00 -7.69
N ARG A 60 15.61 42.56 -8.91
CA ARG A 60 16.76 43.19 -9.60
C ARG A 60 17.35 44.34 -8.79
N GLN A 61 16.50 45.27 -8.33
CA GLN A 61 16.95 46.40 -7.51
C GLN A 61 17.59 45.94 -6.20
N HIS A 62 17.08 44.88 -5.57
CA HIS A 62 17.71 44.30 -4.39
C HIS A 62 19.10 43.71 -4.69
N GLN A 63 19.24 42.97 -5.79
CA GLN A 63 20.53 42.42 -6.23
C GLN A 63 21.53 43.53 -6.57
N GLU A 64 21.12 44.61 -7.23
CA GLU A 64 21.97 45.79 -7.48
C GLU A 64 22.44 46.47 -6.18
N VAL A 65 21.58 46.54 -5.16
CA VAL A 65 21.96 47.05 -3.82
C VAL A 65 22.93 46.09 -3.12
N LEU A 66 22.74 44.78 -3.20
CA LEU A 66 23.71 43.82 -2.66
C LEU A 66 25.08 43.95 -3.35
N MET A 67 25.11 44.00 -4.68
CA MET A 67 26.35 44.18 -5.47
C MET A 67 27.07 45.50 -5.20
N THR A 68 26.39 46.53 -4.69
CA THR A 68 27.01 47.80 -4.26
C THR A 68 27.41 47.84 -2.78
N LEU A 69 26.94 46.88 -1.98
CA LEU A 69 27.43 46.60 -0.62
C LEU A 69 28.60 45.58 -0.61
N GLU A 70 28.91 44.92 -1.74
CA GLU A 70 30.06 44.03 -1.87
C GLU A 70 31.38 44.80 -1.99
N GLY A 71 32.05 45.03 -0.85
CA GLY A 71 33.42 45.56 -0.80
C GLY A 71 33.73 46.53 0.35
N ASP A 72 32.78 46.81 1.23
CA ASP A 72 32.97 47.72 2.38
C ASP A 72 32.71 46.98 3.70
N ASP A 73 33.79 46.53 4.36
CA ASP A 73 33.77 45.73 5.61
C ASP A 73 32.94 46.36 6.73
N VAL A 74 32.75 47.69 6.72
CA VAL A 74 31.94 48.41 7.72
C VAL A 74 30.45 48.12 7.56
N LEU A 75 30.00 47.80 6.33
CA LEU A 75 28.60 47.61 5.96
C LEU A 75 28.17 46.13 5.94
N GLU A 76 29.08 45.17 6.16
CA GLU A 76 28.78 43.72 6.14
C GLU A 76 27.60 43.33 7.06
N LYS A 77 27.47 43.98 8.22
CA LYS A 77 26.33 43.77 9.12
C LYS A 77 25.00 44.27 8.56
N PHE A 78 25.01 45.44 7.92
CA PHE A 78 23.83 45.99 7.26
C PHE A 78 23.45 45.13 6.05
N ARG A 79 24.44 44.65 5.28
CA ARG A 79 24.23 43.66 4.22
C ARG A 79 23.53 42.41 4.75
N ALA A 80 24.02 41.80 5.83
CA ALA A 80 23.42 40.60 6.42
C ALA A 80 21.97 40.83 6.91
N GLU A 81 21.67 41.99 7.50
CA GLU A 81 20.31 42.38 7.88
C GLU A 81 19.40 42.60 6.64
N TYR A 82 19.94 43.19 5.57
CA TYR A 82 19.24 43.46 4.32
C TYR A 82 18.96 42.18 3.50
N GLU A 83 19.91 41.24 3.45
CA GLU A 83 19.73 39.88 2.92
C GLU A 83 18.70 39.09 3.75
N GLY A 84 18.68 39.28 5.07
CA GLY A 84 17.66 38.69 5.97
C GLY A 84 16.25 39.25 5.75
N LEU A 85 16.13 40.56 5.47
CA LEU A 85 14.87 41.20 5.10
C LEU A 85 14.37 40.69 3.73
N HIS A 86 15.23 40.61 2.71
CA HIS A 86 14.84 40.06 1.42
C HIS A 86 14.51 38.57 1.48
N SER A 87 15.25 37.78 2.26
CA SER A 87 14.92 36.38 2.57
C SER A 87 13.56 36.21 3.25
N SER A 88 13.07 37.25 3.93
CA SER A 88 11.74 37.27 4.54
C SER A 88 10.67 37.73 3.54
N LEU A 89 10.98 38.73 2.71
CA LEU A 89 10.12 39.21 1.63
C LEU A 89 9.84 38.12 0.57
N LEU A 90 10.88 37.37 0.16
CA LEU A 90 10.76 36.21 -0.73
C LEU A 90 9.77 35.16 -0.19
N ARG A 91 9.82 34.87 1.12
CA ARG A 91 8.88 33.94 1.76
C ARG A 91 7.45 34.48 1.79
N SER A 92 7.27 35.80 1.89
CA SER A 92 5.96 36.46 1.79
C SER A 92 5.41 36.33 0.37
N HIS A 93 6.20 36.71 -0.64
CA HIS A 93 5.82 36.62 -2.07
C HIS A 93 5.56 35.17 -2.51
N GLU A 94 6.35 34.20 -2.03
CA GLU A 94 6.05 32.77 -2.22
C GLU A 94 4.73 32.36 -1.56
N GLY A 95 4.40 32.90 -0.38
CA GLY A 95 3.14 32.67 0.31
C GLY A 95 1.94 33.25 -0.45
N GLU A 96 2.04 34.52 -0.82
CA GLU A 96 1.06 35.28 -1.63
C GLU A 96 0.85 34.61 -2.98
N GLY A 97 1.91 34.23 -3.69
CA GLY A 97 1.84 33.51 -4.96
C GLY A 97 1.22 32.11 -4.84
N ARG A 98 1.37 31.43 -3.68
CA ARG A 98 0.65 30.16 -3.39
C ARG A 98 -0.83 30.40 -3.05
N LEU A 99 -1.19 31.55 -2.49
CA LEU A 99 -2.59 31.94 -2.23
C LEU A 99 -3.29 32.37 -3.52
N LEU A 100 -2.69 33.22 -4.33
CA LEU A 100 -3.26 33.69 -5.61
C LEU A 100 -3.51 32.54 -6.59
N ARG A 101 -2.62 31.54 -6.67
CA ARG A 101 -2.87 30.31 -7.43
C ARG A 101 -4.14 29.60 -6.94
N LYS A 102 -4.27 29.36 -5.64
CA LYS A 102 -5.47 28.75 -5.07
C LYS A 102 -6.74 29.57 -5.32
N CYS A 103 -6.67 30.90 -5.29
CA CYS A 103 -7.80 31.75 -5.62
C CYS A 103 -8.20 31.63 -7.10
N ALA A 104 -7.22 31.59 -8.02
CA ALA A 104 -7.47 31.38 -9.44
C ALA A 104 -7.98 29.96 -9.75
N ASP A 105 -7.43 28.93 -9.10
CA ASP A 105 -7.91 27.55 -9.17
C ASP A 105 -9.38 27.46 -8.72
N LEU A 106 -9.72 28.08 -7.57
CA LEU A 106 -11.09 28.13 -7.05
C LEU A 106 -12.03 28.96 -7.93
N GLN A 107 -11.59 30.07 -8.53
CA GLN A 107 -12.39 30.81 -9.52
C GLN A 107 -12.65 29.95 -10.76
N SER A 108 -11.67 29.18 -11.23
CA SER A 108 -11.82 28.26 -12.36
C SER A 108 -12.81 27.12 -12.04
N ASP A 109 -12.72 26.52 -10.85
CA ASP A 109 -13.68 25.52 -10.38
C ASP A 109 -15.09 26.08 -10.22
N ILE A 110 -15.25 27.32 -9.72
CA ILE A 110 -16.55 28.00 -9.60
C ILE A 110 -17.14 28.28 -10.99
N ALA A 111 -16.35 28.74 -11.95
CA ALA A 111 -16.79 28.94 -13.34
C ALA A 111 -17.19 27.60 -13.99
N ALA A 112 -16.37 26.55 -13.85
CA ALA A 112 -16.67 25.22 -14.34
C ALA A 112 -17.90 24.60 -13.64
N CYS A 113 -18.26 25.04 -12.44
CA CYS A 113 -19.49 24.63 -11.75
C CYS A 113 -20.72 25.44 -12.22
N SER A 114 -20.58 26.74 -12.52
CA SER A 114 -21.67 27.56 -13.04
C SER A 114 -22.06 27.15 -14.47
N GLU A 115 -21.09 26.83 -15.33
CA GLU A 115 -21.33 26.26 -16.67
C GLU A 115 -22.05 24.90 -16.61
N LYS A 116 -21.68 24.04 -15.66
CA LYS A 116 -22.39 22.76 -15.44
C LYS A 116 -23.82 22.99 -14.92
N ALA A 117 -24.05 24.03 -14.12
CA ALA A 117 -25.37 24.38 -13.61
C ALA A 117 -26.28 24.96 -14.71
N THR A 118 -25.75 25.80 -15.62
CA THR A 118 -26.53 26.31 -16.77
C THR A 118 -26.84 25.19 -17.77
N ALA A 119 -25.86 24.34 -18.11
CA ALA A 119 -26.10 23.18 -18.98
C ALA A 119 -27.13 22.19 -18.39
N ALA A 120 -27.10 21.96 -17.07
CA ALA A 120 -28.12 21.16 -16.39
C ALA A 120 -29.51 21.82 -16.44
N ALA A 121 -29.60 23.14 -16.27
CA ALA A 121 -30.86 23.88 -16.40
C ALA A 121 -31.44 23.76 -17.83
N GLU A 122 -30.61 23.93 -18.86
CA GLU A 122 -31.01 23.78 -20.26
C GLU A 122 -31.52 22.36 -20.58
N LEU A 123 -30.85 21.31 -20.07
CA LEU A 123 -31.32 19.93 -20.20
C LEU A 123 -32.71 19.73 -19.55
N THR A 124 -32.92 20.23 -18.33
CA THR A 124 -34.25 20.13 -17.67
C THR A 124 -35.34 20.93 -18.39
N LEU A 125 -34.98 22.02 -19.08
CA LEU A 125 -35.89 22.75 -19.96
C LEU A 125 -36.24 21.92 -21.21
N GLY A 126 -35.25 21.24 -21.79
CA GLY A 126 -35.42 20.29 -22.90
C GLY A 126 -36.37 19.14 -22.53
N ASP A 127 -36.14 18.47 -21.40
CA ASP A 127 -36.99 17.39 -20.90
C ASP A 127 -38.42 17.85 -20.61
N ARG A 128 -38.59 19.05 -20.05
CA ARG A 128 -39.92 19.66 -19.86
C ARG A 128 -40.66 19.85 -21.19
N ASN A 129 -39.93 20.15 -22.27
CA ASN A 129 -40.50 20.32 -23.61
C ASN A 129 -40.82 18.97 -24.28
N THR A 130 -39.96 17.95 -24.18
CA THR A 130 -40.25 16.60 -24.71
C THR A 130 -41.43 15.95 -23.97
N ILE A 131 -41.53 16.10 -22.65
CA ILE A 131 -42.65 15.62 -21.84
C ILE A 131 -43.97 16.30 -22.23
N SER A 132 -43.96 17.60 -22.58
CA SER A 132 -45.18 18.28 -23.02
C SER A 132 -45.61 17.85 -24.44
N ALA A 133 -44.65 17.66 -25.36
CA ALA A 133 -44.91 17.11 -26.69
C ALA A 133 -45.55 15.71 -26.60
N LEU A 134 -44.92 14.79 -25.87
CA LEU A 134 -45.41 13.41 -25.70
C LEU A 134 -46.82 13.33 -25.09
N LYS A 135 -47.14 14.18 -24.09
CA LYS A 135 -48.50 14.28 -23.54
C LYS A 135 -49.52 14.66 -24.62
N SER A 136 -49.19 15.62 -25.48
CA SER A 136 -50.07 16.03 -26.59
C SER A 136 -50.23 14.93 -27.66
N GLU A 137 -49.30 13.98 -27.78
CA GLU A 137 -49.44 12.81 -28.66
C GLU A 137 -50.29 11.70 -28.03
N VAL A 138 -50.19 11.48 -26.73
CA VAL A 138 -51.08 10.59 -25.96
C VAL A 138 -52.53 11.08 -26.03
N GLU A 139 -52.77 12.38 -25.90
CA GLU A 139 -54.09 12.98 -26.07
C GLU A 139 -54.63 12.78 -27.51
N ARG A 140 -53.83 13.08 -28.55
CA ARG A 140 -54.25 12.84 -29.95
C ARG A 140 -54.48 11.36 -30.27
N THR A 141 -53.74 10.44 -29.68
CA THR A 141 -53.93 8.99 -29.92
C THR A 141 -55.15 8.43 -29.19
N SER A 142 -55.43 8.89 -27.97
CA SER A 142 -56.69 8.53 -27.26
C SER A 142 -57.94 9.06 -27.98
N GLN A 143 -57.92 10.27 -28.54
CA GLN A 143 -59.01 10.81 -29.36
C GLN A 143 -59.22 10.01 -30.67
N LYS A 144 -58.15 9.54 -31.31
CA LYS A 144 -58.26 8.63 -32.45
C LYS A 144 -58.87 7.28 -32.05
N LEU A 145 -58.54 6.78 -30.85
CA LEU A 145 -59.08 5.52 -30.33
C LEU A 145 -60.59 5.59 -30.05
N SER A 146 -61.10 6.71 -29.51
CA SER A 146 -62.55 6.88 -29.31
C SER A 146 -63.30 6.96 -30.64
N GLN A 147 -62.80 7.73 -31.61
CA GLN A 147 -63.39 7.83 -32.95
C GLN A 147 -63.43 6.49 -33.71
N VAL A 148 -62.46 5.60 -33.47
CA VAL A 148 -62.50 4.23 -34.03
C VAL A 148 -63.59 3.40 -33.36
N ARG A 149 -63.71 3.44 -32.02
CA ARG A 149 -64.74 2.71 -31.26
C ARG A 149 -66.17 3.15 -31.61
N GLU A 150 -66.39 4.44 -31.85
CA GLU A 150 -67.68 4.98 -32.28
C GLU A 150 -68.09 4.43 -33.67
N LYS A 151 -67.16 4.39 -34.63
CA LYS A 151 -67.39 3.79 -35.95
C LYS A 151 -67.63 2.27 -35.85
N GLU A 152 -66.92 1.59 -34.94
CA GLU A 152 -67.08 0.16 -34.66
C GLU A 152 -68.45 -0.17 -34.03
N ALA A 153 -69.07 0.78 -33.32
CA ALA A 153 -70.44 0.64 -32.82
C ALA A 153 -71.47 0.83 -33.96
N GLN A 154 -71.34 1.89 -34.76
CA GLN A 154 -72.22 2.18 -35.90
C GLN A 154 -72.27 1.03 -36.92
N LEU A 155 -71.13 0.37 -37.17
CA LEU A 155 -71.05 -0.80 -38.06
C LEU A 155 -71.71 -2.06 -37.47
N ARG A 156 -71.84 -2.19 -36.14
CA ARG A 156 -72.60 -3.30 -35.53
C ARG A 156 -74.11 -3.10 -35.69
N GLU A 157 -74.59 -1.86 -35.59
CA GLU A 157 -76.01 -1.54 -35.72
C GLU A 157 -76.53 -1.74 -37.15
N SER A 158 -75.76 -1.36 -38.18
CA SER A 158 -76.14 -1.57 -39.58
C SER A 158 -76.22 -3.06 -39.95
N ILE A 159 -75.28 -3.89 -39.45
CA ILE A 159 -75.31 -5.35 -39.60
C ILE A 159 -76.54 -5.97 -38.90
N ALA A 160 -77.04 -5.36 -37.81
CA ALA A 160 -78.25 -5.80 -37.14
C ALA A 160 -79.55 -5.40 -37.88
N ALA A 161 -79.51 -4.38 -38.75
CA ALA A 161 -80.64 -3.99 -39.59
C ALA A 161 -80.85 -4.96 -40.77
N LEU A 162 -79.80 -5.18 -41.57
CA LEU A 162 -79.82 -6.02 -42.78
C LEU A 162 -80.28 -7.47 -42.49
N LYS A 163 -80.04 -7.97 -41.27
CA LYS A 163 -80.48 -9.31 -40.84
C LYS A 163 -82.00 -9.45 -40.65
N ARG A 164 -82.77 -8.36 -40.60
CA ARG A 164 -84.24 -8.41 -40.50
C ARG A 164 -84.91 -8.46 -41.86
N GLU A 165 -84.43 -7.66 -42.81
CA GLU A 165 -84.99 -7.55 -44.17
C GLU A 165 -84.96 -8.88 -44.94
N ILE A 166 -83.91 -9.69 -44.72
CA ILE A 166 -83.76 -11.04 -45.30
C ILE A 166 -84.87 -12.00 -44.79
N ALA A 167 -85.42 -11.79 -43.59
CA ALA A 167 -86.45 -12.68 -43.03
C ALA A 167 -87.84 -12.44 -43.65
N GLU A 168 -88.17 -11.21 -44.06
CA GLU A 168 -89.51 -10.89 -44.59
C GLU A 168 -89.73 -11.38 -46.03
N GLN A 169 -88.69 -11.40 -46.87
CA GLN A 169 -88.85 -11.79 -48.28
C GLN A 169 -89.07 -13.30 -48.48
N LEU A 170 -88.65 -14.14 -47.54
CA LEU A 170 -88.82 -15.61 -47.62
C LEU A 170 -90.26 -16.08 -47.38
N ALA A 171 -91.18 -15.18 -46.98
CA ALA A 171 -92.55 -15.52 -46.58
C ALA A 171 -93.62 -15.41 -47.69
N ARG A 172 -93.28 -14.98 -48.91
CA ARG A 172 -94.27 -14.49 -49.91
C ARG A 172 -94.40 -15.27 -51.24
N ALA A 173 -94.13 -16.58 -51.27
CA ALA A 173 -94.24 -17.36 -52.51
C ALA A 173 -94.78 -18.80 -52.31
N ARG A 174 -96.06 -19.05 -52.68
CA ARG A 174 -96.71 -20.37 -53.01
C ARG A 174 -98.26 -20.25 -53.13
N GLU A 175 -98.85 -20.15 -54.34
CA GLU A 175 -100.28 -20.45 -54.66
C GLU A 175 -100.47 -20.77 -56.18
N PRO A 176 -101.43 -21.66 -56.62
CA PRO A 176 -101.70 -22.01 -58.04
C PRO A 176 -103.21 -21.95 -58.51
N VAL A 177 -103.52 -22.14 -59.81
CA VAL A 177 -104.89 -22.13 -60.42
C VAL A 177 -105.03 -23.09 -61.66
N GLU A 178 -106.26 -23.54 -62.02
CA GLU A 178 -106.63 -24.53 -63.09
C GLU A 178 -107.82 -24.05 -64.01
N MET A 179 -108.14 -24.73 -65.15
CA MET A 179 -109.47 -24.72 -65.86
C MET A 179 -109.66 -25.87 -66.92
N PRO A 180 -110.90 -26.31 -67.31
CA PRO A 180 -111.14 -27.46 -68.24
C PRO A 180 -112.24 -27.33 -69.36
N ALA A 181 -112.43 -28.45 -70.12
CA ALA A 181 -113.67 -28.96 -70.79
C ALA A 181 -114.09 -28.57 -72.25
N GLN A 182 -114.75 -29.54 -72.93
CA GLN A 182 -115.41 -29.48 -74.26
C GLN A 182 -116.52 -30.56 -74.38
N GLU A 183 -117.54 -30.35 -75.24
CA GLU A 183 -118.16 -31.35 -76.16
C GLU A 183 -119.46 -30.83 -76.82
N ALA A 184 -119.58 -30.88 -78.16
CA ALA A 184 -120.84 -30.66 -78.92
C ALA A 184 -120.77 -31.07 -80.42
N ALA A 185 -120.13 -32.20 -80.75
CA ALA A 185 -120.40 -32.88 -82.03
C ALA A 185 -121.88 -33.38 -82.01
N LEU A 186 -122.59 -33.63 -83.12
CA LEU A 186 -122.29 -34.67 -84.12
C LEU A 186 -122.81 -34.34 -85.54
N HIS A 187 -123.63 -33.29 -85.71
CA HIS A 187 -124.13 -32.90 -87.05
C HIS A 187 -123.03 -32.37 -87.99
N SER A 188 -121.85 -32.07 -87.45
CA SER A 188 -120.63 -31.80 -88.19
C SER A 188 -120.15 -32.99 -89.04
N LEU A 189 -120.47 -34.25 -88.67
CA LEU A 189 -119.80 -35.46 -89.19
C LEU A 189 -119.80 -35.66 -90.73
N ARG A 190 -120.78 -35.11 -91.47
CA ARG A 190 -120.78 -35.19 -92.94
C ARG A 190 -120.05 -34.04 -93.65
N ARG A 191 -119.84 -32.91 -92.98
CA ARG A 191 -118.89 -31.86 -93.44
C ARG A 191 -117.46 -32.15 -92.95
N LEU A 192 -117.33 -32.80 -91.80
CA LEU A 192 -116.05 -33.22 -91.24
C LEU A 192 -115.26 -34.09 -92.20
N HIS A 193 -115.85 -34.94 -93.05
CA HIS A 193 -115.02 -35.73 -93.97
C HIS A 193 -114.26 -34.86 -94.99
N GLU A 194 -114.79 -33.69 -95.37
CA GLU A 194 -114.12 -32.72 -96.25
C GLU A 194 -113.25 -31.69 -95.50
N THR A 195 -113.44 -31.50 -94.18
CA THR A 195 -112.52 -30.67 -93.37
C THR A 195 -111.38 -31.50 -92.79
N LEU A 196 -111.60 -32.76 -92.41
CA LEU A 196 -110.60 -33.69 -91.88
C LEU A 196 -109.44 -33.88 -92.85
N GLN A 197 -109.67 -33.97 -94.16
CA GLN A 197 -108.57 -34.00 -95.15
C GLN A 197 -107.69 -32.74 -95.10
N ARG A 198 -108.30 -31.56 -94.88
CA ARG A 198 -107.57 -30.28 -94.74
C ARG A 198 -106.99 -30.08 -93.34
N GLU A 199 -107.50 -30.78 -92.34
CA GLU A 199 -106.99 -30.80 -90.97
C GLU A 199 -105.82 -31.78 -90.86
N GLU A 200 -105.82 -32.90 -91.58
CA GLU A 200 -104.70 -33.84 -91.72
C GLU A 200 -103.49 -33.14 -92.38
N GLU A 201 -103.70 -32.37 -93.45
CA GLU A 201 -102.66 -31.53 -94.07
C GLU A 201 -102.09 -30.46 -93.10
N ARG A 202 -102.89 -29.97 -92.14
CA ARG A 202 -102.44 -29.01 -91.12
C ARG A 202 -101.71 -29.69 -89.96
N LEU A 203 -102.24 -30.81 -89.47
CA LEU A 203 -101.65 -31.59 -88.37
C LEU A 203 -100.30 -32.19 -88.79
N THR A 204 -100.17 -32.65 -90.04
CA THR A 204 -98.87 -33.09 -90.58
C THR A 204 -97.85 -31.94 -90.73
N GLN A 205 -98.28 -30.69 -90.95
CA GLN A 205 -97.39 -29.52 -90.89
C GLN A 205 -96.98 -29.17 -89.45
N GLN A 206 -97.92 -29.20 -88.49
CA GLN A 206 -97.64 -28.97 -87.07
C GLN A 206 -96.75 -30.07 -86.44
N LEU A 207 -96.90 -31.32 -86.88
CA LEU A 207 -96.03 -32.43 -86.49
C LEU A 207 -94.60 -32.24 -87.03
N ARG A 208 -94.44 -31.65 -88.23
CA ARG A 208 -93.13 -31.30 -88.79
C ARG A 208 -92.47 -30.14 -88.04
N SER A 209 -93.20 -29.09 -87.67
CA SER A 209 -92.61 -27.98 -86.90
C SER A 209 -92.19 -28.45 -85.49
N THR A 210 -93.09 -29.12 -84.77
CA THR A 210 -92.76 -29.66 -83.42
C THR A 210 -91.62 -30.69 -83.47
N SER A 211 -91.51 -31.52 -84.51
CA SER A 211 -90.36 -32.40 -84.70
C SER A 211 -89.04 -31.63 -84.92
N LEU A 212 -89.06 -30.48 -85.58
CA LEU A 212 -87.89 -29.61 -85.74
C LEU A 212 -87.51 -28.93 -84.42
N ASP A 213 -88.49 -28.50 -83.62
CA ASP A 213 -88.27 -27.91 -82.29
C ASP A 213 -87.71 -28.93 -81.29
N VAL A 214 -88.19 -30.18 -81.32
CA VAL A 214 -87.62 -31.30 -80.56
C VAL A 214 -86.18 -31.58 -81.00
N ALA A 215 -85.89 -31.61 -82.30
CA ALA A 215 -84.53 -31.79 -82.79
C ALA A 215 -83.60 -30.62 -82.42
N ALA A 216 -84.10 -29.38 -82.37
CA ALA A 216 -83.34 -28.20 -81.96
C ALA A 216 -83.04 -28.21 -80.45
N THR A 217 -84.03 -28.56 -79.61
CA THR A 217 -83.85 -28.69 -78.16
C THR A 217 -82.92 -29.85 -77.79
N GLN A 218 -83.02 -31.00 -78.47
CA GLN A 218 -82.08 -32.12 -78.30
C GLN A 218 -80.62 -31.72 -78.60
N ARG A 219 -80.35 -31.00 -79.70
CA ARG A 219 -79.00 -30.47 -79.99
C ARG A 219 -78.51 -29.49 -78.92
N ARG A 220 -79.42 -28.65 -78.38
CA ARG A 220 -79.09 -27.69 -77.32
C ARG A 220 -78.77 -28.39 -75.99
N ILE A 221 -79.45 -29.49 -75.69
CA ILE A 221 -79.14 -30.35 -74.53
C ILE A 221 -77.80 -31.03 -74.71
N ALA A 222 -77.51 -31.60 -75.89
CA ALA A 222 -76.23 -32.23 -76.18
C ALA A 222 -75.04 -31.27 -75.99
N ALA A 223 -75.11 -30.06 -76.57
CA ALA A 223 -74.07 -29.04 -76.43
C ALA A 223 -73.88 -28.57 -74.96
N LEU A 224 -74.94 -28.56 -74.15
CA LEU A 224 -74.86 -28.26 -72.71
C LEU A 224 -74.25 -29.43 -71.90
N VAL A 225 -74.48 -30.68 -72.29
CA VAL A 225 -73.84 -31.86 -71.68
C VAL A 225 -72.35 -31.90 -72.03
N GLU A 226 -71.98 -31.66 -73.29
CA GLU A 226 -70.59 -31.54 -73.74
C GLU A 226 -69.88 -30.40 -73.00
N GLY A 227 -70.46 -29.20 -72.95
CA GLY A 227 -69.93 -28.07 -72.21
C GLY A 227 -69.78 -28.34 -70.70
N ASN A 228 -70.75 -29.00 -70.07
CA ASN A 228 -70.63 -29.42 -68.67
C ASN A 228 -69.52 -30.46 -68.45
N SER A 229 -69.27 -31.35 -69.42
CA SER A 229 -68.17 -32.32 -69.33
C SER A 229 -66.79 -31.65 -69.44
N ALA A 230 -66.65 -30.65 -70.32
CA ALA A 230 -65.43 -29.84 -70.44
C ALA A 230 -65.19 -29.02 -69.16
N ASN A 231 -66.21 -28.31 -68.67
CA ASN A 231 -66.15 -27.57 -67.40
C ASN A 231 -65.78 -28.49 -66.22
N ALA A 232 -66.23 -29.75 -66.22
CA ALA A 232 -65.88 -30.73 -65.20
C ALA A 232 -64.40 -31.17 -65.29
N THR A 233 -63.84 -31.35 -66.49
CA THR A 233 -62.40 -31.66 -66.63
C THR A 233 -61.53 -30.46 -66.28
N GLU A 234 -61.92 -29.23 -66.64
CA GLU A 234 -61.23 -28.02 -66.21
C GLU A 234 -61.27 -27.85 -64.69
N LEU A 235 -62.41 -28.14 -64.04
CA LEU A 235 -62.52 -28.15 -62.57
C LEU A 235 -61.61 -29.18 -61.89
N ILE A 236 -61.29 -30.31 -62.54
CA ILE A 236 -60.33 -31.28 -62.02
C ILE A 236 -58.91 -30.72 -62.12
N VAL A 237 -58.50 -30.23 -63.29
CA VAL A 237 -57.17 -29.64 -63.51
C VAL A 237 -56.91 -28.45 -62.58
N VAL A 238 -57.91 -27.58 -62.36
CA VAL A 238 -57.82 -26.46 -61.41
C VAL A 238 -57.70 -26.94 -59.96
N ARG A 239 -58.38 -28.03 -59.57
CA ARG A 239 -58.22 -28.62 -58.22
C ARG A 239 -56.87 -29.27 -58.00
N GLU A 240 -56.34 -29.95 -59.01
CA GLU A 240 -54.99 -30.54 -58.99
C GLU A 240 -53.92 -29.44 -58.90
N ALA A 241 -54.08 -28.34 -59.64
CA ALA A 241 -53.21 -27.17 -59.54
C ALA A 241 -53.28 -26.51 -58.15
N ILE A 242 -54.49 -26.34 -57.58
CA ILE A 242 -54.67 -25.81 -56.22
C ILE A 242 -53.95 -26.72 -55.21
N ALA A 243 -54.19 -28.04 -55.25
CA ALA A 243 -53.56 -29.01 -54.34
C ALA A 243 -52.02 -28.95 -54.44
N GLY A 244 -51.46 -28.89 -55.65
CA GLY A 244 -50.03 -28.69 -55.86
C GLY A 244 -49.50 -27.41 -55.22
N THR A 245 -50.19 -26.28 -55.38
CA THR A 245 -49.79 -25.02 -54.72
C THR A 245 -49.97 -25.06 -53.19
N GLU A 246 -50.93 -25.82 -52.66
CA GLU A 246 -51.10 -26.04 -51.22
C GLU A 246 -49.95 -26.88 -50.65
N GLU A 247 -49.49 -27.92 -51.35
CA GLU A 247 -48.30 -28.70 -50.98
C GLU A 247 -47.01 -27.86 -51.07
N GLU A 248 -46.85 -27.06 -52.12
CA GLU A 248 -45.72 -26.13 -52.23
C GLU A 248 -45.69 -25.13 -51.06
N VAL A 249 -46.83 -24.49 -50.75
CA VAL A 249 -46.96 -23.57 -49.61
C VAL A 249 -46.67 -24.27 -48.28
N GLN A 250 -47.16 -25.49 -48.06
CA GLN A 250 -46.82 -26.28 -46.87
C GLN A 250 -45.33 -26.58 -46.78
N SER A 251 -44.67 -26.92 -47.89
CA SER A 251 -43.22 -27.16 -47.93
C SER A 251 -42.41 -25.89 -47.62
N VAL A 252 -42.87 -24.73 -48.11
CA VAL A 252 -42.24 -23.43 -47.84
C VAL A 252 -42.46 -23.00 -46.40
N LEU A 253 -43.64 -23.23 -45.82
CA LEU A 253 -43.92 -22.97 -44.41
C LEU A 253 -43.08 -23.86 -43.50
N ALA A 254 -42.93 -25.15 -43.80
CA ALA A 254 -42.05 -26.06 -43.06
C ALA A 254 -40.59 -25.58 -43.10
N ARG A 255 -40.07 -25.23 -44.28
CA ARG A 255 -38.73 -24.64 -44.46
C ARG A 255 -38.57 -23.30 -43.73
N LYS A 256 -39.62 -22.48 -43.65
CA LYS A 256 -39.61 -21.23 -42.88
C LYS A 256 -39.51 -21.52 -41.38
N VAL A 257 -40.28 -22.48 -40.86
CA VAL A 257 -40.26 -22.86 -39.44
C VAL A 257 -38.88 -23.38 -39.02
N THR A 258 -38.22 -24.24 -39.82
CA THR A 258 -36.87 -24.71 -39.49
C THR A 258 -35.84 -23.59 -39.53
N ARG A 259 -35.87 -22.70 -40.54
CA ARG A 259 -34.98 -21.51 -40.57
C ARG A 259 -35.25 -20.54 -39.42
N GLU A 260 -36.49 -20.37 -38.97
CA GLU A 260 -36.78 -19.59 -37.77
C GLU A 260 -36.28 -20.26 -36.49
N GLN A 261 -36.31 -21.60 -36.39
CA GLN A 261 -35.72 -22.35 -35.27
C GLN A 261 -34.19 -22.23 -35.26
N GLU A 262 -33.52 -22.36 -36.41
CA GLU A 262 -32.08 -22.08 -36.56
C GLU A 262 -31.75 -20.65 -36.13
N LEU A 263 -32.50 -19.65 -36.58
CA LEU A 263 -32.28 -18.25 -36.20
C LEU A 263 -32.52 -17.99 -34.70
N ARG A 264 -33.47 -18.69 -34.06
CA ARG A 264 -33.65 -18.67 -32.60
C ARG A 264 -32.43 -19.27 -31.88
N ALA A 265 -31.98 -20.46 -32.30
CA ALA A 265 -30.81 -21.12 -31.73
C ALA A 265 -29.53 -20.28 -31.90
N VAL A 266 -29.30 -19.69 -33.08
CA VAL A 266 -28.17 -18.77 -33.32
C VAL A 266 -28.26 -17.55 -32.40
N ARG A 267 -29.43 -16.90 -32.29
CA ARG A 267 -29.64 -15.77 -31.36
C ARG A 267 -29.37 -16.16 -29.91
N GLU A 268 -29.77 -17.35 -29.47
CA GLU A 268 -29.43 -17.85 -28.14
C GLU A 268 -27.92 -18.07 -27.96
N THR A 269 -27.22 -18.66 -28.94
CA THR A 269 -25.75 -18.82 -28.83
C THR A 269 -25.03 -17.47 -28.80
N ILE A 270 -25.53 -16.46 -29.52
CA ILE A 270 -25.03 -15.09 -29.47
C ILE A 270 -25.31 -14.47 -28.09
N ALA A 271 -26.53 -14.60 -27.55
CA ALA A 271 -26.87 -14.10 -26.22
C ALA A 271 -26.02 -14.77 -25.10
N ARG A 272 -25.80 -16.08 -25.18
CA ARG A 272 -24.91 -16.83 -24.27
C ARG A 272 -23.46 -16.35 -24.38
N ARG A 273 -22.96 -16.07 -25.60
CA ARG A 273 -21.63 -15.48 -25.81
C ARG A 273 -21.52 -14.06 -25.27
N ILE A 274 -22.53 -13.21 -25.49
CA ILE A 274 -22.57 -11.85 -24.94
C ILE A 274 -22.55 -11.91 -23.41
N ALA A 275 -23.38 -12.74 -22.78
CA ALA A 275 -23.38 -12.93 -21.32
C ALA A 275 -22.05 -13.47 -20.77
N TYR A 276 -21.40 -14.39 -21.51
CA TYR A 276 -20.05 -14.84 -21.19
C TYR A 276 -19.04 -13.69 -21.27
N HIS A 277 -19.04 -12.91 -22.36
CA HIS A 277 -18.14 -11.78 -22.52
C HIS A 277 -18.38 -10.65 -21.51
N THR A 278 -19.63 -10.33 -21.14
CA THR A 278 -19.89 -9.35 -20.07
C THR A 278 -19.46 -9.86 -18.70
N SER A 279 -19.60 -11.16 -18.42
CA SER A 279 -19.05 -11.75 -17.18
C SER A 279 -17.51 -11.72 -17.15
N GLN A 280 -16.85 -11.97 -18.30
CA GLN A 280 -15.41 -11.84 -18.44
C GLN A 280 -14.97 -10.38 -18.28
N GLN A 281 -15.70 -9.43 -18.88
CA GLN A 281 -15.42 -8.01 -18.74
C GLN A 281 -15.50 -7.60 -17.27
N HIS A 282 -16.56 -7.96 -16.54
CA HIS A 282 -16.64 -7.68 -15.10
C HIS A 282 -15.55 -8.34 -14.26
N THR A 283 -15.01 -9.51 -14.66
CA THR A 283 -13.81 -10.05 -14.00
C THR A 283 -12.54 -9.27 -14.34
N ILE A 284 -12.42 -8.73 -15.55
CA ILE A 284 -11.30 -7.85 -15.94
C ILE A 284 -11.40 -6.51 -15.20
N ASP A 285 -12.59 -5.90 -15.16
CA ASP A 285 -12.88 -4.66 -14.44
C ASP A 285 -12.51 -4.80 -12.95
N ALA A 286 -12.96 -5.87 -12.28
CA ALA A 286 -12.66 -6.15 -10.88
C ALA A 286 -11.16 -6.44 -10.62
N LEU A 287 -10.49 -7.15 -11.53
CA LEU A 287 -9.04 -7.34 -11.47
C LEU A 287 -8.27 -6.04 -11.72
N GLY A 288 -8.81 -5.13 -12.53
CA GLY A 288 -8.30 -3.77 -12.74
C GLY A 288 -8.38 -2.94 -11.47
N GLU A 289 -9.56 -2.86 -10.85
CA GLU A 289 -9.75 -2.19 -9.56
C GLU A 289 -8.80 -2.76 -8.48
N ASP A 290 -8.67 -4.08 -8.38
CA ASP A 290 -7.77 -4.71 -7.42
C ASP A 290 -6.30 -4.50 -7.79
N HIS A 291 -5.93 -4.39 -9.07
CA HIS A 291 -4.57 -4.00 -9.46
C HIS A 291 -4.28 -2.55 -9.07
N GLU A 292 -5.22 -1.62 -9.25
CA GLU A 292 -5.09 -0.23 -8.80
C GLU A 292 -4.99 -0.13 -7.28
N ARG A 293 -5.85 -0.84 -6.52
CA ARG A 293 -5.79 -0.93 -5.05
C ARG A 293 -4.44 -1.46 -4.57
N ASN A 294 -3.95 -2.56 -5.14
CA ASN A 294 -2.62 -3.09 -4.83
C ASN A 294 -1.51 -2.09 -5.24
N GLY A 295 -1.70 -1.33 -6.31
CA GLY A 295 -0.80 -0.27 -6.76
C GLY A 295 -0.77 0.95 -5.83
N GLN A 296 -1.89 1.29 -5.19
CA GLN A 296 -1.98 2.29 -4.13
C GLN A 296 -1.30 1.78 -2.86
N GLU A 297 -1.65 0.57 -2.37
CA GLU A 297 -1.00 -0.06 -1.21
C GLU A 297 0.54 -0.15 -1.38
N LEU A 298 1.05 -0.32 -2.62
CA LEU A 298 2.48 -0.32 -2.94
C LEU A 298 3.14 1.06 -2.97
N ARG A 299 2.39 2.14 -3.22
CA ARG A 299 2.89 3.52 -3.11
C ARG A 299 2.93 3.92 -1.63
N ASP A 300 1.87 3.64 -0.90
CA ASP A 300 1.75 3.97 0.52
C ASP A 300 2.86 3.28 1.33
N VAL A 301 3.07 1.97 1.12
CA VAL A 301 4.19 1.24 1.75
C VAL A 301 5.55 1.85 1.42
N ARG A 302 5.78 2.34 0.19
CA ARG A 302 7.05 3.01 -0.17
C ARG A 302 7.22 4.37 0.50
N VAL A 303 6.14 5.10 0.76
CA VAL A 303 6.17 6.35 1.52
C VAL A 303 6.50 6.07 2.99
N GLU A 304 5.92 5.03 3.59
CA GLU A 304 6.28 4.63 4.95
C GLU A 304 7.71 4.04 5.03
N GLU A 305 8.16 3.26 4.03
CA GLU A 305 9.56 2.81 3.94
C GLU A 305 10.54 3.98 3.84
N ALA A 306 10.20 5.04 3.10
CA ALA A 306 11.01 6.26 3.02
C ALA A 306 11.05 7.02 4.35
N ARG A 307 9.89 7.22 5.01
CA ARG A 307 9.81 7.84 6.35
C ARG A 307 10.61 7.07 7.39
N LEU A 308 10.44 5.75 7.47
CA LEU A 308 11.19 4.90 8.39
C LEU A 308 12.70 4.93 8.10
N ALA A 309 13.12 5.09 6.84
CA ALA A 309 14.52 5.29 6.49
C ALA A 309 15.05 6.68 6.90
N GLU A 310 14.24 7.73 6.80
CA GLU A 310 14.58 9.08 7.30
C GLU A 310 14.64 9.13 8.83
N GLU A 311 13.69 8.49 9.52
CA GLU A 311 13.70 8.32 10.98
C GLU A 311 14.92 7.51 11.45
N TYR A 312 15.23 6.40 10.78
CA TYR A 312 16.42 5.59 11.10
C TYR A 312 17.72 6.39 10.88
N GLN A 313 17.82 7.18 9.80
CA GLN A 313 18.92 8.11 9.60
C GLN A 313 18.96 9.19 10.68
N GLY A 314 17.80 9.71 11.10
CA GLY A 314 17.66 10.66 12.21
C GLY A 314 18.21 10.08 13.52
N VAL A 315 17.80 8.86 13.89
CA VAL A 315 18.31 8.15 15.07
C VAL A 315 19.80 7.87 14.95
N CYS A 316 20.30 7.49 13.78
CA CYS A 316 21.74 7.34 13.54
C CYS A 316 22.52 8.65 13.80
N ARG A 317 22.01 9.80 13.32
CA ARG A 317 22.62 11.12 13.57
C ARG A 317 22.58 11.50 15.06
N HIS A 318 21.49 11.22 15.77
CA HIS A 318 21.40 11.44 17.22
C HIS A 318 22.38 10.53 17.99
N LEU A 319 22.50 9.26 17.62
CA LEU A 319 23.48 8.34 18.22
C LEU A 319 24.92 8.77 17.92
N GLN A 320 25.21 9.31 16.74
CA GLN A 320 26.50 9.91 16.42
C GLN A 320 26.78 11.13 17.31
N HIS A 321 25.82 12.06 17.43
CA HIS A 321 25.98 13.26 18.25
C HIS A 321 26.10 12.97 19.75
N VAL A 322 25.37 11.97 20.28
CA VAL A 322 25.53 11.49 21.65
C VAL A 322 26.91 10.85 21.84
N ASN A 323 27.43 10.11 20.86
CA ASN A 323 28.79 9.57 20.93
C ASN A 323 29.86 10.67 20.88
N THR A 324 29.72 11.71 20.05
CA THR A 324 30.69 12.83 20.05
C THR A 324 30.63 13.61 21.36
N ALA A 325 29.43 13.92 21.88
CA ALA A 325 29.27 14.57 23.18
C ALA A 325 29.85 13.73 24.34
N LEU A 326 29.71 12.40 24.29
CA LEU A 326 30.37 11.50 25.25
C LEU A 326 31.88 11.47 25.08
N GLN A 327 32.41 11.55 23.85
CA GLN A 327 33.85 11.68 23.60
C GLN A 327 34.39 13.00 24.15
N GLU A 328 33.72 14.13 23.86
CA GLU A 328 34.02 15.46 24.40
C GLU A 328 34.02 15.45 25.95
N CYS A 329 32.98 14.89 26.59
CA CYS A 329 32.93 14.75 28.05
C CYS A 329 34.04 13.84 28.62
N ASN A 330 34.47 12.81 27.90
CA ASN A 330 35.59 11.96 28.31
C ASN A 330 36.93 12.69 28.17
N GLU A 331 37.15 13.42 27.07
CA GLU A 331 38.34 14.24 26.87
C GLU A 331 38.44 15.35 27.91
N GLU A 332 37.33 16.03 28.24
CA GLU A 332 37.26 16.99 29.34
C GLU A 332 37.63 16.32 30.68
N ASN A 333 37.03 15.17 31.00
CA ASN A 333 37.32 14.40 32.22
C ASN A 333 38.81 14.03 32.29
N ASP A 334 39.42 13.59 31.18
CA ASP A 334 40.85 13.32 31.10
C ASP A 334 41.69 14.61 31.29
N THR A 335 41.25 15.79 30.83
CA THR A 335 41.95 17.05 31.16
C THR A 335 41.82 17.42 32.64
N TRP A 336 40.67 17.16 33.26
CA TRP A 336 40.47 17.40 34.69
C TRP A 336 41.28 16.43 35.56
N GLN A 337 41.38 15.16 35.16
CA GLN A 337 42.26 14.18 35.80
C GLN A 337 43.74 14.57 35.67
N ARG A 338 44.19 15.00 34.48
CA ARG A 338 45.55 15.54 34.28
C ARG A 338 45.81 16.76 35.18
N ARG A 339 44.92 17.75 35.19
CA ARG A 339 45.00 18.92 36.09
C ARG A 339 45.01 18.53 37.57
N ALA A 340 44.26 17.50 37.98
CA ALA A 340 44.27 16.99 39.35
C ALA A 340 45.59 16.29 39.70
N GLN A 341 46.19 15.56 38.76
CA GLN A 341 47.53 14.97 38.92
C GLN A 341 48.62 16.05 38.99
N GLU A 342 48.56 17.07 38.14
CA GLU A 342 49.43 18.25 38.20
C GLU A 342 49.31 18.97 39.55
N LYS A 343 48.10 19.27 40.01
CA LYS A 343 47.89 19.95 41.30
C LYS A 343 48.23 19.09 42.51
N THR A 344 48.10 17.76 42.45
CA THR A 344 48.58 16.89 43.52
C THR A 344 50.10 16.75 43.52
N ALA A 345 50.78 16.86 42.37
CA ALA A 345 52.24 16.96 42.29
C ALA A 345 52.75 18.32 42.84
N GLU A 346 52.15 19.44 42.45
CA GLU A 346 52.44 20.77 43.03
C GLU A 346 52.26 20.78 44.55
N LEU A 347 51.17 20.19 45.06
CA LEU A 347 50.95 20.05 46.51
C LEU A 347 52.00 19.17 47.18
N GLN A 348 52.48 18.10 46.55
CA GLN A 348 53.58 17.29 47.07
C GLN A 348 54.90 18.07 47.13
N GLU A 349 55.22 18.89 46.13
CA GLU A 349 56.39 19.78 46.17
C GLU A 349 56.24 20.88 47.24
N HIS A 350 55.06 21.49 47.37
CA HIS A 350 54.76 22.42 48.44
C HIS A 350 54.85 21.78 49.83
N HIS A 351 54.37 20.54 50.01
CA HIS A 351 54.55 19.80 51.25
C HIS A 351 56.03 19.47 51.52
N ALA A 352 56.81 19.12 50.50
CA ALA A 352 58.25 18.86 50.63
C ALA A 352 59.04 20.13 51.01
N THR A 353 58.73 21.27 50.39
CA THR A 353 59.34 22.57 50.72
C THR A 353 58.92 23.06 52.11
N VAL A 354 57.65 22.94 52.49
CA VAL A 354 57.17 23.22 53.86
C VAL A 354 57.84 22.30 54.88
N ALA A 355 58.00 21.01 54.59
CA ALA A 355 58.74 20.10 55.47
C ALA A 355 60.23 20.46 55.58
N ALA A 356 60.86 20.94 54.50
CA ALA A 356 62.24 21.44 54.53
C ALA A 356 62.37 22.73 55.34
N VAL A 357 61.42 23.67 55.21
CA VAL A 357 61.35 24.90 56.02
C VAL A 357 61.09 24.57 57.49
N HIS A 358 60.18 23.65 57.81
CA HIS A 358 59.91 23.20 59.17
C HIS A 358 61.15 22.51 59.79
N ARG A 359 61.88 21.69 59.02
CA ARG A 359 63.19 21.12 59.45
C ARG A 359 64.25 22.20 59.70
N ARG A 360 64.24 23.32 58.97
CA ARG A 360 65.12 24.48 59.23
C ARG A 360 64.67 25.23 60.48
N HIS A 361 63.37 25.48 60.64
CA HIS A 361 62.80 26.12 61.83
C HIS A 361 63.06 25.30 63.11
N ALA A 362 62.84 23.99 63.09
CA ALA A 362 63.12 23.09 64.21
C ALA A 362 64.61 22.94 64.56
N LYS A 363 65.52 23.34 63.67
CA LYS A 363 66.95 23.53 63.99
C LYS A 363 67.19 24.91 64.62
N ALA A 364 66.57 25.96 64.08
CA ALA A 364 66.67 27.31 64.61
C ALA A 364 66.08 27.43 66.04
N THR A 365 64.93 26.83 66.32
CA THR A 365 64.34 26.82 67.67
C THR A 365 65.25 26.12 68.67
N LYS A 366 65.85 24.97 68.33
CA LYS A 366 66.84 24.29 69.18
C LYS A 366 68.08 25.13 69.46
N VAL A 367 68.52 25.95 68.50
CA VAL A 367 69.60 26.94 68.71
C VAL A 367 69.14 28.07 69.63
N VAL A 368 67.93 28.60 69.44
CA VAL A 368 67.34 29.63 70.32
C VAL A 368 67.17 29.12 71.75
N GLU A 369 66.65 27.91 71.95
CA GLU A 369 66.56 27.27 73.27
C GLU A 369 67.93 27.09 73.91
N ALA A 370 68.96 26.69 73.15
CA ALA A 370 70.32 26.54 73.67
C ALA A 370 70.92 27.90 74.09
N LEU A 371 70.64 28.97 73.34
CA LEU A 371 71.02 30.33 73.70
C LEU A 371 70.23 30.85 74.92
N GLN A 372 68.93 30.55 75.02
CA GLN A 372 68.09 30.90 76.18
C GLN A 372 68.57 30.18 77.45
N ARG A 373 68.84 28.87 77.39
CA ARG A 373 69.44 28.10 78.50
C ARG A 373 70.79 28.69 78.92
N ARG A 374 71.63 29.09 77.96
CA ARG A 374 72.93 29.74 78.23
C ARG A 374 72.78 31.13 78.86
N ASN A 375 71.80 31.93 78.44
CA ASN A 375 71.49 33.22 79.05
C ASN A 375 70.97 33.06 80.48
N ALA A 376 70.04 32.12 80.72
CA ALA A 376 69.53 31.84 82.06
C ALA A 376 70.64 31.41 83.05
N VAL A 377 71.62 30.62 82.61
CA VAL A 377 72.81 30.29 83.41
C VAL A 377 73.68 31.52 83.68
N ALA A 378 73.87 32.40 82.70
CA ALA A 378 74.62 33.65 82.88
C ALA A 378 73.90 34.66 83.80
N GLU A 379 72.57 34.68 83.79
CA GLU A 379 71.74 35.48 84.70
C GLU A 379 71.76 34.92 86.13
N ALA A 380 71.65 33.61 86.31
CA ALA A 380 71.83 32.97 87.62
C ALA A 380 73.22 33.28 88.23
N GLN A 381 74.29 33.19 87.42
CA GLN A 381 75.64 33.57 87.85
C GLN A 381 75.76 35.06 88.24
N ARG A 382 75.02 35.95 87.56
CA ARG A 382 74.94 37.37 87.95
C ARG A 382 74.19 37.58 89.26
N VAL A 383 73.10 36.83 89.51
CA VAL A 383 72.35 36.88 90.76
C VAL A 383 73.21 36.38 91.93
N GLU A 384 73.88 35.23 91.80
CA GLU A 384 74.83 34.75 92.82
C GLU A 384 75.92 35.79 93.16
N GLN A 385 76.45 36.49 92.15
CA GLN A 385 77.45 37.54 92.34
C GLN A 385 76.87 38.75 93.09
N GLN A 386 75.64 39.16 92.77
CA GLN A 386 74.95 40.23 93.50
C GLN A 386 74.59 39.83 94.95
N GLU A 387 74.25 38.57 95.20
CA GLU A 387 73.98 38.07 96.55
C GLU A 387 75.25 38.03 97.40
N ARG A 388 76.36 37.53 96.86
CA ARG A 388 77.69 37.60 97.52
C ARG A 388 78.12 39.04 97.82
N GLN A 389 77.81 39.99 96.94
CA GLN A 389 78.03 41.43 97.18
C GLN A 389 77.13 41.97 98.32
N ARG A 390 75.84 41.58 98.36
CA ARG A 390 74.91 41.96 99.43
C ARG A 390 75.36 41.40 100.79
N GLU A 391 75.80 40.14 100.84
CA GLU A 391 76.37 39.56 102.06
C GLU A 391 77.58 40.34 102.59
N ALA A 392 78.50 40.74 101.70
CA ALA A 392 79.66 41.54 102.10
C ALA A 392 79.25 42.90 102.70
N VAL A 393 78.24 43.57 102.12
CA VAL A 393 77.68 44.82 102.66
C VAL A 393 77.00 44.61 104.02
N VAL A 394 76.33 43.48 104.25
CA VAL A 394 75.75 43.15 105.56
C VAL A 394 76.83 42.90 106.62
N ARG A 395 77.94 42.24 106.27
CA ARG A 395 79.08 42.04 107.17
C ARG A 395 79.74 43.37 107.58
N LEU A 396 80.00 44.25 106.61
CA LEU A 396 80.53 45.60 106.89
C LEU A 396 79.65 46.40 107.85
N ARG A 397 78.32 46.40 107.65
CA ARG A 397 77.37 47.09 108.54
C ARG A 397 77.37 46.54 109.97
N ALA A 398 77.67 45.26 110.17
CA ALA A 398 77.80 44.67 111.50
C ALA A 398 79.08 45.16 112.22
N GLU A 399 80.18 45.32 111.49
CA GLU A 399 81.44 45.86 112.02
C GLU A 399 81.32 47.36 112.34
N GLU A 400 80.67 48.15 111.49
CA GLU A 400 80.34 49.56 111.74
C GLU A 400 79.52 49.74 113.03
N ALA A 401 78.53 48.88 113.25
CA ALA A 401 77.67 48.91 114.44
C ALA A 401 78.42 48.58 115.74
N ALA A 402 79.46 47.75 115.69
CA ALA A 402 80.33 47.50 116.84
C ALA A 402 81.18 48.74 117.19
N LEU A 403 81.74 49.40 116.17
CA LEU A 403 82.59 50.59 116.33
C LEU A 403 81.82 51.82 116.84
N ALA A 404 80.51 51.91 116.55
CA ALA A 404 79.62 52.93 117.11
C ALA A 404 79.45 52.79 118.65
N ARG A 405 79.29 51.56 119.16
CA ARG A 405 79.08 51.29 120.59
C ARG A 405 80.31 51.69 121.43
N ALA A 406 81.51 51.42 120.92
CA ALA A 406 82.76 51.82 121.56
C ALA A 406 82.89 53.35 121.77
N LYS A 407 82.31 54.17 120.86
CA LYS A 407 82.38 55.63 120.93
C LYS A 407 81.41 56.27 121.93
N GLN A 408 80.36 55.55 122.36
CA GLN A 408 79.39 56.09 123.32
C GLN A 408 79.90 56.00 124.78
N ALA A 409 80.62 54.94 125.14
CA ALA A 409 81.19 54.77 126.47
C ALA A 409 82.15 55.91 126.88
N GLY A 410 82.93 56.45 125.94
CA GLY A 410 83.91 57.51 126.21
C GLY A 410 83.33 58.91 126.49
N ARG A 411 82.01 59.13 126.33
CA ARG A 411 81.41 60.48 126.46
C ARG A 411 80.74 60.77 127.81
N VAL A 412 80.57 59.77 128.67
CA VAL A 412 79.85 59.92 129.96
C VAL A 412 80.76 60.40 131.11
N ALA A 413 82.09 60.36 130.92
CA ALA A 413 83.07 60.60 131.99
C ALA A 413 83.57 62.06 132.14
N ALA A 414 82.91 63.06 131.53
CA ALA A 414 83.50 64.39 131.32
C ALA A 414 82.61 65.61 131.65
N GLN A 415 81.45 65.45 132.32
CA GLN A 415 80.50 66.56 132.55
C GLN A 415 79.83 66.56 133.94
N THR A 416 80.61 66.77 135.01
CA THR A 416 80.11 67.28 136.31
C THR A 416 81.16 68.23 136.93
N ALA A 417 80.70 69.25 137.69
CA ALA A 417 81.46 70.41 138.19
C ALA A 417 82.11 71.27 137.07
N VAL A 418 81.66 72.48 136.73
CA VAL A 418 80.68 73.42 137.33
C VAL A 418 81.09 74.00 138.69
N SER A 419 81.59 75.25 138.63
CA SER A 419 81.49 76.32 139.64
C SER A 419 82.40 76.24 140.89
N VAL A 420 82.83 77.35 141.52
CA VAL A 420 82.96 78.78 141.11
C VAL A 420 83.84 79.49 142.15
N ARG A 421 84.78 80.35 141.72
CA ARG A 421 84.98 81.75 142.19
C ARG A 421 86.30 82.35 141.70
N GLU A 422 86.21 83.62 141.31
CA GLU A 422 87.33 84.52 141.08
C GLU A 422 87.63 85.31 142.38
N GLU A 423 88.62 86.22 142.30
CA GLU A 423 88.94 87.27 143.30
C GLU A 423 89.59 86.78 144.63
N VAL A 424 90.73 87.32 145.09
CA VAL A 424 91.55 88.46 144.63
C VAL A 424 93.04 88.08 144.53
N ASN A 425 93.70 88.70 143.53
CA ASN A 425 95.14 88.74 143.25
C ASN A 425 96.10 88.69 144.46
N VAL A 426 97.23 87.97 144.29
CA VAL A 426 98.57 88.60 144.15
C VAL A 426 99.57 87.62 143.50
N LEU A 427 100.35 88.14 142.56
CA LEU A 427 101.54 87.55 141.90
C LEU A 427 101.44 86.16 141.24
N GLN A 428 101.14 86.20 139.94
CA GLN A 428 101.94 85.62 138.84
C GLN A 428 103.11 84.67 139.20
N GLN A 429 103.00 83.41 138.73
CA GLN A 429 104.10 82.53 138.29
C GLN A 429 105.10 82.09 139.41
N HIS A 430 105.90 81.03 139.28
CA HIS A 430 106.24 80.15 138.15
C HIS A 430 105.87 78.68 138.48
N ILE A 431 106.07 77.68 137.60
CA ILE A 431 107.30 76.86 137.51
C ILE A 431 107.05 75.81 136.40
N ALA A 432 107.93 75.49 135.44
CA ALA A 432 109.24 76.04 135.07
C ALA A 432 110.29 76.15 136.21
N GLY A 433 110.82 75.00 136.64
CA GLY A 433 111.96 74.89 137.56
C GLY A 433 111.68 75.03 139.07
N GLU A 434 111.24 73.93 139.71
CA GLU A 434 111.51 73.56 141.14
C GLU A 434 110.95 74.46 142.29
N ALA A 435 110.47 73.96 143.46
CA ALA A 435 110.05 72.62 143.92
C ALA A 435 109.28 72.67 145.29
N ALA A 436 108.52 71.60 145.60
CA ALA A 436 108.14 71.06 146.94
C ALA A 436 107.22 71.81 147.98
N GLU A 437 105.99 71.30 148.12
CA GLU A 437 105.35 70.74 149.37
C GLU A 437 105.08 71.56 150.68
N GLN A 438 103.78 71.80 150.94
CA GLN A 438 102.97 71.42 152.15
C GLN A 438 102.90 72.23 153.52
N GLN A 439 101.63 72.52 153.91
CA GLN A 439 100.96 72.38 155.25
C GLN A 439 100.76 73.53 156.33
N ARG A 440 99.46 73.82 156.61
CA ARG A 440 98.73 73.92 157.92
C ARG A 440 98.63 75.21 158.82
N ASN A 441 97.47 75.89 158.71
CA ASN A 441 96.42 76.19 159.75
C ASN A 441 96.53 77.21 160.94
N ALA A 442 95.57 78.17 160.95
CA ALA A 442 94.54 78.49 161.99
C ALA A 442 94.64 79.61 163.09
N ALA A 443 93.75 80.62 162.93
CA ALA A 443 92.79 81.25 163.88
C ALA A 443 93.18 81.96 165.22
N TRP A 444 92.62 83.17 165.48
CA TRP A 444 91.84 83.61 166.68
C TRP A 444 91.53 85.15 166.66
N LEU A 445 90.53 85.55 167.45
CA LEU A 445 89.90 86.89 167.70
C LEU A 445 90.86 88.02 168.17
N ALA A 446 90.48 89.31 168.38
CA ALA A 446 89.47 90.25 167.86
C ALA A 446 89.63 91.64 168.60
N GLU A 447 88.77 92.64 168.32
CA GLU A 447 88.05 93.53 169.29
C GLU A 447 88.76 94.27 170.47
N LYS A 448 88.38 95.45 171.03
CA LYS A 448 87.32 96.49 170.83
C LYS A 448 87.71 97.82 171.56
N HIS A 449 86.88 98.87 171.37
CA HIS A 449 86.47 99.93 172.34
C HIS A 449 86.99 101.38 172.21
N GLY A 450 86.10 102.32 172.59
CA GLY A 450 86.40 103.73 172.93
C GLY A 450 86.44 104.75 171.78
N GLN A 451 85.36 105.13 171.07
CA GLN A 451 83.91 105.16 171.34
C GLN A 451 83.37 106.28 172.27
N LEU A 452 84.09 107.39 172.50
CA LEU A 452 83.58 108.53 173.29
C LEU A 452 83.49 109.90 172.56
N ARG A 453 83.58 109.92 171.22
CA ARG A 453 83.36 111.15 170.40
C ARG A 453 82.13 111.07 169.46
N VAL A 454 81.30 110.05 169.60
CA VAL A 454 80.27 109.69 168.60
C VAL A 454 78.91 110.35 168.85
N LEU A 455 78.62 110.81 170.07
CA LEU A 455 77.24 111.16 170.47
C LEU A 455 76.77 112.56 170.02
N GLU A 456 77.67 113.52 169.80
CA GLU A 456 77.28 114.89 169.42
C GLU A 456 76.97 115.02 167.92
N SER A 457 77.53 114.16 167.06
CA SER A 457 77.36 114.25 165.60
C SER A 457 76.12 113.55 165.04
N VAL A 458 75.32 112.88 165.87
CA VAL A 458 74.17 112.06 165.41
C VAL A 458 72.87 112.87 165.34
N LEU A 459 72.65 113.80 166.28
CA LEU A 459 71.38 114.51 166.41
C LEU A 459 71.00 115.31 165.15
N THR A 460 71.93 116.08 164.60
CA THR A 460 71.70 116.90 163.40
C THR A 460 71.33 116.08 162.16
N SER A 461 71.90 114.88 162.00
CA SER A 461 71.60 113.99 160.85
C SER A 461 70.17 113.43 160.85
N SER A 462 69.46 113.49 161.98
CA SER A 462 68.13 112.88 162.12
C SER A 462 66.97 113.75 161.62
N GLU A 463 67.16 115.08 161.60
CA GLU A 463 66.11 116.03 161.21
C GLU A 463 65.96 116.14 159.68
N GLU A 464 67.08 116.07 158.94
CA GLU A 464 67.12 116.18 157.48
C GLU A 464 66.40 115.00 156.80
N HIS A 465 66.62 113.77 157.28
CA HIS A 465 66.06 112.55 156.68
C HIS A 465 64.52 112.46 156.81
N ASN A 466 63.94 113.09 157.85
CA ASN A 466 62.49 113.14 158.06
C ASN A 466 61.74 114.03 157.05
N GLN A 467 62.43 114.87 156.29
CA GLN A 467 61.82 115.69 155.24
C GLN A 467 61.74 114.97 153.90
N GLN A 468 62.73 114.13 153.59
CA GLN A 468 62.84 113.37 152.33
C GLN A 468 61.69 112.35 152.19
N THR A 469 61.47 111.53 153.22
CA THR A 469 60.45 110.47 153.23
C THR A 469 59.00 110.97 153.08
N ARG A 470 58.74 112.26 153.30
CA ARG A 470 57.40 112.86 153.10
C ARG A 470 57.11 113.24 151.65
N GLN A 471 58.12 113.40 150.81
CA GLN A 471 57.94 113.75 149.40
C GLN A 471 57.63 112.50 148.55
N GLU A 472 58.33 111.40 148.84
CA GLU A 472 58.17 110.11 148.15
C GLU A 472 56.74 109.54 148.27
N LEU A 473 56.14 109.66 149.47
CA LEU A 473 54.78 109.18 149.75
C LEU A 473 53.68 109.83 148.89
N TYR A 474 53.87 111.05 148.40
CA TYR A 474 52.85 111.73 147.59
C TYR A 474 52.75 111.15 146.17
N VAL A 475 53.90 110.88 145.54
CA VAL A 475 53.97 110.41 144.14
C VAL A 475 53.23 109.07 143.97
N VAL A 476 53.51 108.11 144.85
CA VAL A 476 52.94 106.75 144.80
C VAL A 476 51.40 106.75 144.87
N THR A 477 50.79 107.74 145.54
CA THR A 477 49.32 107.83 145.63
C THR A 477 48.66 108.22 144.31
N GLN A 478 49.29 109.08 143.50
CA GLN A 478 48.74 109.52 142.21
C GLN A 478 48.83 108.41 141.15
N GLU A 479 49.89 107.60 141.18
CA GLU A 479 50.08 106.49 140.24
C GLU A 479 49.01 105.40 140.41
N ALA A 480 48.60 105.11 141.65
CA ALA A 480 47.58 104.11 141.96
C ALA A 480 46.20 104.44 141.34
N GLU A 481 45.74 105.69 141.44
CA GLU A 481 44.45 106.13 140.89
C GLU A 481 44.41 106.01 139.36
N ALA A 482 45.52 106.33 138.68
CA ALA A 482 45.63 106.25 137.23
C ALA A 482 45.52 104.80 136.70
N HIS A 483 46.07 103.83 137.43
CA HIS A 483 45.95 102.41 137.05
C HIS A 483 44.52 101.89 137.19
N GLU A 484 43.80 102.23 138.26
CA GLU A 484 42.44 101.75 138.49
C GLU A 484 41.45 102.26 137.42
N ALA A 485 41.62 103.52 136.98
CA ALA A 485 40.83 104.12 135.90
C ALA A 485 41.02 103.40 134.55
N ASN A 486 42.23 102.92 134.26
CA ASN A 486 42.52 102.20 133.02
C ASN A 486 41.95 100.77 133.03
N MET A 487 42.04 100.05 134.15
CA MET A 487 41.44 98.70 134.28
C MET A 487 39.93 98.71 134.00
N LYS A 488 39.21 99.74 134.47
CA LYS A 488 37.76 99.91 134.24
C LYS A 488 37.43 100.12 132.76
N ARG A 489 38.29 100.82 131.99
CA ARG A 489 38.14 100.99 130.53
C ARG A 489 38.35 99.68 129.78
N SER A 490 39.38 98.92 130.13
CA SER A 490 39.66 97.60 129.53
C SER A 490 38.52 96.62 129.72
N ALA A 491 37.92 96.57 130.92
CA ALA A 491 36.79 95.69 131.21
C ALA A 491 35.56 95.97 130.32
N PHE A 492 35.20 97.24 130.11
CA PHE A 492 34.11 97.63 129.21
C PHE A 492 34.37 97.24 127.75
N ALA A 493 35.61 97.39 127.27
CA ALA A 493 35.97 96.99 125.91
C ALA A 493 35.83 95.47 125.71
N CYS A 494 36.27 94.65 126.67
CA CYS A 494 36.08 93.20 126.62
C CYS A 494 34.60 92.78 126.62
N ALA A 495 33.75 93.45 127.41
CA ALA A 495 32.31 93.15 127.44
C ALA A 495 31.61 93.42 126.10
N HIS A 496 31.98 94.50 125.40
CA HIS A 496 31.43 94.79 124.06
C HIS A 496 31.81 93.70 123.05
N VAL A 497 33.10 93.32 123.00
CA VAL A 497 33.61 92.29 122.08
C VAL A 497 32.95 90.93 122.31
N LEU A 498 32.64 90.58 123.57
CA LEU A 498 31.88 89.36 123.87
C LEU A 498 30.45 89.42 123.33
N SER A 499 29.74 90.55 123.49
CA SER A 499 28.40 90.75 122.92
C SER A 499 28.41 90.72 121.38
N ASP A 500 29.47 91.24 120.75
CA ASP A 500 29.65 91.17 119.29
C ASP A 500 29.85 89.70 118.84
N ILE A 501 30.69 88.94 119.54
CA ILE A 501 30.92 87.50 119.29
C ILE A 501 29.63 86.70 119.46
N GLU A 502 28.84 86.94 120.51
CA GLU A 502 27.54 86.29 120.72
C GLU A 502 26.57 86.58 119.55
N SER A 503 26.51 87.84 119.08
CA SER A 503 25.70 88.18 117.91
C SER A 503 26.13 87.43 116.64
N LYS A 504 27.44 87.27 116.43
CA LYS A 504 27.99 86.57 115.26
C LYS A 504 27.83 85.06 115.35
N ASN A 505 27.85 84.47 116.54
CA ASN A 505 27.52 83.06 116.73
C ASN A 505 26.05 82.76 116.38
N VAL A 506 25.12 83.68 116.69
CA VAL A 506 23.71 83.56 116.29
C VAL A 506 23.53 83.70 114.78
N GLU A 507 24.22 84.65 114.13
CA GLU A 507 24.25 84.76 112.67
C GLU A 507 24.81 83.48 112.00
N LEU A 508 25.92 82.95 112.51
CA LEU A 508 26.55 81.72 111.99
C LEU A 508 25.60 80.53 112.07
N ALA A 509 24.96 80.29 113.21
CA ALA A 509 23.99 79.19 113.37
C ALA A 509 22.84 79.29 112.34
N GLN A 510 22.33 80.50 112.09
CA GLN A 510 21.31 80.74 111.06
C GLN A 510 21.82 80.59 109.62
N HIS A 511 23.13 80.61 109.38
CA HIS A 511 23.73 80.33 108.08
C HIS A 511 24.03 78.83 107.91
N GLU A 512 24.42 78.14 108.98
CA GLU A 512 24.58 76.67 109.02
C GLU A 512 23.24 75.96 108.79
N GLU A 513 22.15 76.41 109.43
CA GLU A 513 20.80 75.88 109.21
C GLU A 513 20.36 76.00 107.73
N LYS A 514 20.54 77.18 107.13
CA LYS A 514 20.25 77.43 105.71
C LYS A 514 21.14 76.62 104.76
N LEU A 515 22.39 76.35 105.14
CA LEU A 515 23.26 75.45 104.37
C LEU A 515 22.75 74.01 104.42
N ILE A 516 22.27 73.54 105.58
CA ILE A 516 21.66 72.21 105.73
C ILE A 516 20.37 72.10 104.91
N GLU A 517 19.51 73.13 104.89
CA GLU A 517 18.32 73.19 104.04
C GLU A 517 18.65 73.13 102.54
N VAL A 518 19.62 73.93 102.09
CA VAL A 518 20.07 73.94 100.68
C VAL A 518 20.73 72.61 100.31
N GLU A 519 21.55 72.02 101.16
CA GLU A 519 22.09 70.68 100.96
C GLU A 519 20.99 69.60 100.87
N ALA A 520 19.95 69.68 101.71
CA ALA A 520 18.82 68.76 101.67
C ALA A 520 18.05 68.89 100.35
N HIS A 521 17.81 70.11 99.87
CA HIS A 521 17.19 70.34 98.56
C HIS A 521 18.06 69.88 97.39
N ILE A 522 19.38 70.08 97.43
CA ILE A 522 20.30 69.54 96.41
C ILE A 522 20.24 68.02 96.38
N LYS A 523 20.26 67.36 97.56
CA LYS A 523 20.15 65.88 97.67
C LYS A 523 18.79 65.37 97.15
N GLN A 524 17.69 66.07 97.44
CA GLN A 524 16.37 65.77 96.88
C GLN A 524 16.34 65.89 95.35
N GLN A 525 16.94 66.95 94.78
CA GLN A 525 17.01 67.15 93.34
C GLN A 525 17.92 66.13 92.65
N GLN A 526 19.02 65.72 93.29
CA GLN A 526 19.89 64.63 92.82
C GLN A 526 19.11 63.30 92.74
N VAL A 527 18.41 62.92 93.81
CA VAL A 527 17.59 61.70 93.83
C VAL A 527 16.48 61.73 92.77
N LEU A 528 15.81 62.88 92.57
CA LEU A 528 14.81 63.04 91.52
C LEU A 528 15.42 62.89 90.11
N LEU A 529 16.60 63.48 89.89
CA LEU A 529 17.30 63.42 88.60
C LEU A 529 17.83 62.00 88.33
N GLU A 530 18.33 61.30 89.35
CA GLU A 530 18.70 59.89 89.26
C GLU A 530 17.49 59.00 88.93
N ALA A 531 16.35 59.20 89.61
CA ALA A 531 15.10 58.52 89.28
C ALA A 531 14.70 58.75 87.81
N MET A 532 14.63 60.01 87.37
CA MET A 532 14.35 60.39 85.98
C MET A 532 15.34 59.79 84.98
N MET A 533 16.64 59.69 85.33
CA MET A 533 17.62 59.00 84.49
C MET A 533 17.37 57.49 84.43
N THR A 534 17.01 56.85 85.53
CA THR A 534 16.66 55.41 85.53
C THR A 534 15.38 55.14 84.73
N GLU A 535 14.32 55.93 84.92
CA GLU A 535 13.09 55.85 84.12
C GLU A 535 13.38 56.02 82.63
N ARG A 536 14.08 57.10 82.24
CA ARG A 536 14.52 57.31 80.86
C ARG A 536 15.28 56.10 80.32
N ASN A 537 16.23 55.57 81.07
CA ASN A 537 17.03 54.42 80.64
C ASN A 537 16.16 53.15 80.48
N THR A 538 15.16 52.93 81.34
CA THR A 538 14.20 51.83 81.16
C THR A 538 13.32 52.03 79.93
N TYR A 539 12.82 53.25 79.68
CA TYR A 539 12.06 53.54 78.46
C TYR A 539 12.91 53.42 77.19
N THR A 540 14.19 53.81 77.20
CA THR A 540 15.12 53.53 76.10
C THR A 540 15.31 52.02 75.91
N SER A 541 15.53 51.26 76.99
CA SER A 541 15.66 49.81 76.91
C SER A 541 14.41 49.12 76.36
N HIS A 542 13.21 49.54 76.79
CA HIS A 542 11.94 49.04 76.25
C HIS A 542 11.70 49.45 74.80
N TYR A 543 12.09 50.66 74.41
CA TYR A 543 12.01 51.13 73.02
C TYR A 543 12.94 50.34 72.09
N ASP A 544 14.16 50.04 72.53
CA ASP A 544 15.11 49.24 71.76
C ASP A 544 14.74 47.74 71.76
N GLN A 545 14.14 47.21 72.84
CA GLN A 545 13.49 45.89 72.84
C GLN A 545 12.34 45.81 71.83
N LEU A 546 11.48 46.83 71.78
CA LEU A 546 10.35 46.90 70.83
C LEU A 546 10.82 47.08 69.38
N LYS A 547 11.93 47.81 69.15
CA LYS A 547 12.59 47.85 67.84
C LYS A 547 13.13 46.49 67.43
N HIS A 548 13.92 45.82 68.28
CA HIS A 548 14.46 44.51 67.96
C HIS A 548 13.34 43.49 67.71
N GLY A 549 12.27 43.51 68.50
CA GLY A 549 11.07 42.70 68.22
C GLY A 549 10.41 43.05 66.88
N LEU A 550 10.33 44.33 66.51
CA LEU A 550 9.81 44.77 65.20
C LEU A 550 10.73 44.33 64.04
N ASP A 551 12.04 44.44 64.19
CA ASP A 551 13.04 44.02 63.21
C ASP A 551 13.02 42.49 63.03
N GLU A 552 12.88 41.74 64.13
CA GLU A 552 12.67 40.28 64.10
C GLU A 552 11.36 39.92 63.38
N GLN A 553 10.25 40.62 63.64
CA GLN A 553 8.99 40.39 62.94
C GLN A 553 9.07 40.76 61.45
N GLN A 554 9.79 41.83 61.08
CA GLN A 554 10.06 42.17 59.68
C GLN A 554 10.95 41.11 59.00
N HIS A 555 11.96 40.58 59.70
CA HIS A 555 12.80 39.50 59.18
C HIS A 555 12.00 38.20 59.01
N GLN A 556 11.18 37.82 59.98
CA GLN A 556 10.27 36.67 59.90
C GLN A 556 9.26 36.82 58.76
N PHE A 557 8.67 38.01 58.59
CA PHE A 557 7.77 38.29 57.46
C PHE A 557 8.50 38.21 56.10
N THR A 558 9.75 38.69 56.03
CA THR A 558 10.58 38.60 54.82
C THR A 558 10.97 37.15 54.50
N LEU A 559 11.27 36.34 55.52
CA LEU A 559 11.52 34.90 55.38
C LEU A 559 10.24 34.18 54.91
N LEU A 560 9.07 34.48 55.48
CA LEU A 560 7.79 33.96 55.02
C LEU A 560 7.47 34.40 53.58
N LEU A 561 7.80 35.64 53.21
CA LEU A 561 7.62 36.14 51.84
C LEU A 561 8.50 35.38 50.84
N THR A 562 9.78 35.15 51.15
CA THR A 562 10.69 34.37 50.30
C THR A 562 10.30 32.89 50.26
N GLN A 563 9.81 32.31 51.36
CA GLN A 563 9.22 30.97 51.36
C GLN A 563 7.98 30.90 50.44
N VAL A 564 7.04 31.85 50.55
CA VAL A 564 5.85 31.93 49.67
C VAL A 564 6.25 32.13 48.20
N GLN A 565 7.27 32.94 47.91
CA GLN A 565 7.81 33.09 46.55
C GLN A 565 8.44 31.77 46.04
N SER A 566 9.20 31.07 46.88
CA SER A 566 9.80 29.77 46.52
C SER A 566 8.71 28.71 46.23
N MET A 567 7.68 28.63 47.06
CA MET A 567 6.54 27.73 46.90
C MET A 567 5.72 28.08 45.66
N ARG A 568 5.47 29.37 45.38
CA ARG A 568 4.86 29.82 44.11
C ARG A 568 5.71 29.40 42.91
N SER A 569 7.04 29.54 42.97
CA SER A 569 7.93 29.10 41.88
C SER A 569 7.91 27.58 41.68
N ALA A 570 7.80 26.79 42.75
CA ALA A 570 7.70 25.34 42.72
C ALA A 570 6.34 24.87 42.17
N ILE A 571 5.25 25.54 42.53
CA ILE A 571 3.91 25.32 41.96
C ILE A 571 3.94 25.64 40.46
N GLN A 572 4.45 26.80 40.05
CA GLN A 572 4.57 27.15 38.63
C GLN A 572 5.48 26.20 37.84
N LYS A 573 6.51 25.60 38.46
CA LYS A 573 7.30 24.53 37.82
C LYS A 573 6.41 23.32 37.59
N ARG A 574 5.78 22.77 38.64
CA ARG A 574 4.83 21.64 38.54
C ARG A 574 3.68 21.89 37.56
N GLU A 575 3.18 23.11 37.44
CA GLU A 575 2.16 23.48 36.44
C GLU A 575 2.69 23.46 35.00
N ARG A 576 3.97 23.74 34.76
CA ARG A 576 4.61 23.55 33.45
C ARG A 576 4.86 22.07 33.20
N ASP A 577 5.41 21.37 34.19
CA ASP A 577 5.69 19.93 34.12
C ASP A 577 4.41 19.15 33.78
N VAL A 578 3.30 19.39 34.49
CA VAL A 578 1.99 18.77 34.21
C VAL A 578 1.44 19.13 32.83
N LYS A 579 1.70 20.33 32.28
CA LYS A 579 1.32 20.66 30.90
C LYS A 579 2.14 19.88 29.88
N VAL A 580 3.43 19.69 30.14
CA VAL A 580 4.32 18.87 29.30
C VAL A 580 3.92 17.39 29.36
N GLU A 581 3.61 16.85 30.53
CA GLU A 581 3.09 15.48 30.71
C GLU A 581 1.74 15.29 30.00
N VAL A 582 0.81 16.25 30.13
CA VAL A 582 -0.47 16.19 29.40
C VAL A 582 -0.28 16.24 27.88
N ALA A 583 0.69 17.01 27.37
CA ALA A 583 1.04 17.01 25.95
C ALA A 583 1.65 15.67 25.50
N HIS A 584 2.54 15.06 26.29
CA HIS A 584 3.07 13.72 25.99
C HIS A 584 1.97 12.65 26.02
N ILE A 585 1.04 12.71 26.98
CA ILE A 585 -0.12 11.81 27.06
C ILE A 585 -1.06 12.01 25.85
N GLN A 586 -1.20 13.23 25.32
CA GLN A 586 -1.96 13.49 24.10
C GLN A 586 -1.26 12.90 22.86
N LEU A 587 0.05 13.10 22.71
CA LEU A 587 0.86 12.53 21.62
C LEU A 587 0.84 10.99 21.65
N LEU A 588 1.04 10.38 22.82
CA LEU A 588 0.98 8.93 23.00
C LEU A 588 -0.41 8.36 22.68
N ARG A 589 -1.49 9.12 22.93
CA ARG A 589 -2.86 8.72 22.53
C ARG A 589 -3.07 8.83 21.02
N GLN A 590 -2.52 9.85 20.35
CA GLN A 590 -2.54 9.96 18.90
C GLN A 590 -1.82 8.76 18.26
N GLN A 591 -0.59 8.48 18.70
CA GLN A 591 0.18 7.31 18.30
C GLN A 591 -0.54 5.98 18.58
N GLN A 592 -1.24 5.85 19.72
CA GLN A 592 -2.10 4.68 19.98
C GLN A 592 -3.23 4.55 18.95
N THR A 593 -3.96 5.62 18.64
CA THR A 593 -5.03 5.58 17.63
C THR A 593 -4.53 5.32 16.21
N GLU A 594 -3.33 5.81 15.87
CA GLU A 594 -2.65 5.53 14.60
C GLU A 594 -2.24 4.06 14.52
N LEU A 595 -1.59 3.52 15.57
CA LEU A 595 -1.23 2.11 15.66
C LEU A 595 -2.45 1.18 15.64
N GLU A 596 -3.56 1.55 16.28
CA GLU A 596 -4.83 0.83 16.19
C GLU A 596 -5.38 0.84 14.75
N ALA A 597 -5.34 1.97 14.06
CA ALA A 597 -5.74 2.08 12.66
C ALA A 597 -4.85 1.22 11.74
N HIS A 598 -3.53 1.24 11.93
CA HIS A 598 -2.59 0.37 11.21
C HIS A 598 -2.87 -1.12 11.51
N VAL A 599 -3.12 -1.50 12.77
CA VAL A 599 -3.48 -2.89 13.13
C VAL A 599 -4.80 -3.32 12.48
N VAL A 600 -5.81 -2.45 12.42
CA VAL A 600 -7.07 -2.73 11.69
C VAL A 600 -6.83 -2.85 10.19
N HIS A 601 -5.97 -1.99 9.61
CA HIS A 601 -5.58 -2.07 8.21
C HIS A 601 -4.86 -3.39 7.89
N TYR A 602 -3.83 -3.77 8.65
CA TYR A 602 -3.11 -5.03 8.46
C TYR A 602 -4.01 -6.26 8.69
N ARG A 603 -4.94 -6.22 9.64
CA ARG A 603 -5.95 -7.28 9.82
C ARG A 603 -6.88 -7.40 8.60
N ARG A 604 -7.36 -6.28 8.04
CA ARG A 604 -8.16 -6.28 6.79
C ARG A 604 -7.36 -6.82 5.60
N ARG A 605 -6.11 -6.37 5.43
CA ARG A 605 -5.18 -6.82 4.37
C ARG A 605 -4.90 -8.32 4.47
N THR A 606 -4.68 -8.82 5.68
CA THR A 606 -4.48 -10.26 5.95
C THR A 606 -5.75 -11.07 5.65
N SER A 607 -6.93 -10.59 6.07
CA SER A 607 -8.20 -11.27 5.77
C SER A 607 -8.52 -11.29 4.26
N ARG A 608 -8.17 -10.23 3.51
CA ARG A 608 -8.22 -10.25 2.04
C ARG A 608 -7.33 -11.35 1.47
N LYS A 609 -6.04 -11.36 1.82
CA LYS A 609 -5.08 -12.38 1.33
C LYS A 609 -5.44 -13.81 1.74
N GLN A 610 -6.03 -14.01 2.92
CA GLN A 610 -6.58 -15.31 3.33
C GLN A 610 -7.71 -15.77 2.40
N ARG A 611 -8.71 -14.92 2.12
CA ARG A 611 -9.80 -15.27 1.17
C ARG A 611 -9.29 -15.58 -0.23
N CYS A 612 -8.28 -14.85 -0.72
CA CYS A 612 -7.63 -15.15 -1.99
C CYS A 612 -6.92 -16.51 -1.96
N ALA A 613 -6.21 -16.83 -0.87
CA ALA A 613 -5.57 -18.13 -0.68
C ALA A 613 -6.58 -19.29 -0.55
N ASP A 614 -7.72 -19.05 0.10
CA ASP A 614 -8.83 -20.02 0.21
C ASP A 614 -9.47 -20.28 -1.16
N ALA A 615 -9.69 -19.23 -1.97
CA ALA A 615 -10.22 -19.33 -3.33
C ALA A 615 -9.26 -20.09 -4.27
N LEU A 616 -7.98 -19.69 -4.32
CA LEU A 616 -6.93 -20.44 -5.02
C LEU A 616 -6.82 -21.89 -4.50
N GLY A 617 -7.02 -22.10 -3.20
CA GLY A 617 -7.09 -23.42 -2.58
C GLY A 617 -8.32 -24.24 -2.99
N MET A 618 -9.43 -23.62 -3.41
CA MET A 618 -10.57 -24.30 -4.03
C MET A 618 -10.30 -24.60 -5.51
N GLU A 619 -9.74 -23.65 -6.26
CA GLU A 619 -9.34 -23.83 -7.66
C GLU A 619 -8.32 -24.97 -7.82
N ILE A 620 -7.28 -25.01 -6.96
CA ILE A 620 -6.29 -26.11 -6.94
C ILE A 620 -6.97 -27.46 -6.65
N ARG A 621 -8.04 -27.51 -5.85
CA ARG A 621 -8.82 -28.74 -5.62
C ARG A 621 -9.65 -29.13 -6.84
N GLN A 622 -10.29 -28.17 -7.51
CA GLN A 622 -11.03 -28.39 -8.76
C GLN A 622 -10.11 -28.87 -9.89
N LEU A 623 -8.97 -28.21 -10.09
CA LEU A 623 -7.95 -28.61 -11.06
C LEU A 623 -7.37 -30.00 -10.77
N ARG A 624 -7.19 -30.37 -9.49
CA ARG A 624 -6.80 -31.75 -9.11
C ARG A 624 -7.88 -32.78 -9.44
N MET A 625 -9.17 -32.45 -9.29
CA MET A 625 -10.25 -33.34 -9.74
C MET A 625 -10.22 -33.51 -11.25
N VAL A 626 -10.17 -32.43 -12.02
CA VAL A 626 -10.10 -32.49 -13.49
C VAL A 626 -8.86 -33.25 -13.99
N LEU A 627 -7.71 -33.11 -13.33
CA LEU A 627 -6.51 -33.91 -13.62
C LEU A 627 -6.69 -35.39 -13.25
N SER A 628 -7.40 -35.71 -12.17
CA SER A 628 -7.75 -37.08 -11.80
C SER A 628 -8.67 -37.70 -12.84
N ASP A 629 -9.77 -37.02 -13.21
CA ASP A 629 -10.74 -37.46 -14.20
C ASP A 629 -10.06 -37.67 -15.57
N ALA A 630 -9.20 -36.75 -16.01
CA ALA A 630 -8.41 -36.88 -17.22
C ALA A 630 -7.39 -38.04 -17.17
N SER A 631 -6.81 -38.34 -15.98
CA SER A 631 -5.92 -39.51 -15.80
C SER A 631 -6.69 -40.83 -15.88
N ASP A 632 -7.92 -40.85 -15.36
CA ASP A 632 -8.84 -41.98 -15.45
C ASP A 632 -9.32 -42.18 -16.90
N GLU A 633 -9.61 -41.10 -17.63
CA GLU A 633 -10.03 -41.14 -19.03
C GLU A 633 -8.91 -41.53 -19.99
N THR A 634 -7.68 -41.08 -19.76
CA THR A 634 -6.50 -41.57 -20.50
C THR A 634 -6.23 -43.04 -20.20
N ALA A 635 -6.32 -43.49 -18.93
CA ALA A 635 -6.21 -44.91 -18.59
C ALA A 635 -7.33 -45.77 -19.22
N ARG A 636 -8.55 -45.25 -19.35
CA ARG A 636 -9.67 -45.91 -20.06
C ARG A 636 -9.41 -45.97 -21.59
N GLN A 637 -8.87 -44.91 -22.18
CA GLN A 637 -8.49 -44.87 -23.59
C GLN A 637 -7.33 -45.84 -23.90
N GLU A 638 -6.30 -45.88 -23.06
CA GLU A 638 -5.19 -46.83 -23.21
C GLU A 638 -5.66 -48.30 -23.16
N ARG A 639 -6.61 -48.64 -22.28
CA ARG A 639 -7.19 -50.00 -22.24
C ARG A 639 -7.88 -50.34 -23.57
N ARG A 640 -8.74 -49.45 -24.08
CA ARG A 640 -9.40 -49.62 -25.39
C ARG A 640 -8.41 -49.73 -26.55
N CYS A 641 -7.31 -48.98 -26.51
CA CYS A 641 -6.26 -49.11 -27.52
C CYS A 641 -5.53 -50.47 -27.42
N ARG A 642 -5.27 -50.98 -26.22
CA ARG A 642 -4.68 -52.32 -26.00
C ARG A 642 -5.65 -53.44 -26.43
N GLU A 643 -6.94 -53.28 -26.16
CA GLU A 643 -8.02 -54.17 -26.60
C GLU A 643 -8.10 -54.20 -28.13
N ALA A 644 -8.17 -53.05 -28.80
CA ALA A 644 -8.20 -52.96 -30.27
C ALA A 644 -6.90 -53.47 -30.94
N VAL A 645 -5.73 -53.27 -30.31
CA VAL A 645 -4.47 -53.88 -30.77
C VAL A 645 -4.52 -55.40 -30.60
N HIS A 646 -5.07 -55.92 -29.49
CA HIS A 646 -5.22 -57.36 -29.31
C HIS A 646 -6.18 -57.99 -30.34
N GLU A 647 -7.33 -57.35 -30.61
CA GLU A 647 -8.26 -57.75 -31.67
C GLU A 647 -7.59 -57.75 -33.05
N ARG A 648 -6.85 -56.68 -33.38
CA ARG A 648 -6.04 -56.59 -34.60
C ARG A 648 -5.03 -57.73 -34.67
N ASP A 649 -4.25 -57.99 -33.62
CA ASP A 649 -3.25 -59.05 -33.60
C ASP A 649 -3.89 -60.44 -33.77
N VAL A 650 -5.12 -60.65 -33.25
CA VAL A 650 -5.88 -61.90 -33.45
C VAL A 650 -6.36 -62.03 -34.90
N LEU A 651 -6.85 -60.95 -35.50
CA LEU A 651 -7.25 -60.91 -36.91
C LEU A 651 -6.06 -61.04 -37.87
N GLU A 652 -4.91 -60.44 -37.55
CA GLU A 652 -3.65 -60.59 -38.29
C GLU A 652 -3.22 -62.07 -38.31
N ARG A 653 -3.26 -62.77 -37.15
CA ARG A 653 -3.00 -64.23 -37.09
C ARG A 653 -4.00 -65.03 -37.91
N GLN A 654 -5.30 -64.80 -37.74
CA GLN A 654 -6.33 -65.49 -38.53
C GLN A 654 -6.19 -65.27 -40.05
N ALA A 655 -5.70 -64.08 -40.46
CA ALA A 655 -5.41 -63.78 -41.85
C ALA A 655 -4.14 -64.51 -42.35
N THR A 656 -3.07 -64.61 -41.56
CA THR A 656 -1.88 -65.40 -41.93
C THR A 656 -2.18 -66.89 -41.97
N ASP A 657 -2.97 -67.40 -41.03
CA ASP A 657 -3.35 -68.81 -40.96
C ASP A 657 -4.19 -69.20 -42.19
N ARG A 658 -5.21 -68.39 -42.54
CA ARG A 658 -6.00 -68.60 -43.76
C ARG A 658 -5.21 -68.38 -45.05
N ALA A 659 -4.21 -67.50 -45.06
CA ALA A 659 -3.32 -67.36 -46.21
C ALA A 659 -2.46 -68.63 -46.41
N ALA A 660 -2.01 -69.25 -45.32
CA ALA A 660 -1.30 -70.53 -45.37
C ALA A 660 -2.23 -71.69 -45.80
N GLU A 661 -3.45 -71.78 -45.26
CA GLU A 661 -4.47 -72.74 -45.70
C GLU A 661 -4.76 -72.62 -47.21
N LEU A 662 -4.98 -71.39 -47.70
CA LEU A 662 -5.18 -71.11 -49.12
C LEU A 662 -3.96 -71.50 -49.96
N HIS A 663 -2.74 -71.22 -49.49
CA HIS A 663 -1.52 -71.59 -50.21
C HIS A 663 -1.40 -73.11 -50.36
N VAL A 664 -1.63 -73.86 -49.28
CA VAL A 664 -1.66 -75.34 -49.30
C VAL A 664 -2.75 -75.87 -50.24
N LEU A 665 -3.94 -75.25 -50.25
CA LEU A 665 -5.02 -75.62 -51.19
C LEU A 665 -4.64 -75.33 -52.66
N TYR A 666 -3.93 -74.22 -52.94
CA TYR A 666 -3.41 -73.94 -54.28
C TYR A 666 -2.33 -74.94 -54.71
N GLU A 667 -1.43 -75.36 -53.81
CA GLU A 667 -0.44 -76.41 -54.10
C GLU A 667 -1.10 -77.78 -54.33
N GLN A 668 -2.13 -78.12 -53.56
CA GLN A 668 -2.94 -79.33 -53.78
C GLN A 668 -3.67 -79.29 -55.13
N ALA A 669 -4.30 -78.16 -55.48
CA ALA A 669 -4.97 -77.99 -56.76
C ALA A 669 -3.98 -78.06 -57.95
N HIS A 670 -2.80 -77.43 -57.82
CA HIS A 670 -1.78 -77.44 -58.87
C HIS A 670 -1.15 -78.84 -59.05
N THR A 671 -0.84 -79.54 -57.96
CA THR A 671 -0.34 -80.93 -58.04
C THR A 671 -1.40 -81.87 -58.62
N GLN A 672 -2.66 -81.78 -58.20
CA GLN A 672 -3.77 -82.53 -58.80
C GLN A 672 -3.94 -82.21 -60.30
N GLN A 673 -3.88 -80.94 -60.71
CA GLN A 673 -3.95 -80.55 -62.13
C GLN A 673 -2.79 -81.16 -62.93
N SER A 674 -1.56 -81.16 -62.39
CA SER A 674 -0.39 -81.76 -63.05
C SER A 674 -0.49 -83.29 -63.17
N LEU A 675 -1.16 -83.95 -62.21
CA LEU A 675 -1.45 -85.38 -62.27
C LEU A 675 -2.55 -85.67 -63.30
N LEU A 676 -3.63 -84.89 -63.32
CA LEU A 676 -4.71 -85.02 -64.31
C LEU A 676 -4.16 -84.85 -65.73
N GLN A 677 -3.33 -83.84 -66.00
CA GLN A 677 -2.70 -83.66 -67.32
C GLN A 677 -1.80 -84.85 -67.74
N ARG A 678 -1.09 -85.48 -66.78
CA ARG A 678 -0.32 -86.71 -67.05
C ARG A 678 -1.23 -87.90 -67.33
N HIS A 679 -2.31 -88.06 -66.58
CA HIS A 679 -3.27 -89.14 -66.79
C HIS A 679 -4.08 -88.96 -68.08
N GLU A 680 -4.41 -87.73 -68.46
CA GLU A 680 -5.03 -87.36 -69.74
C GLU A 680 -4.10 -87.72 -70.91
N GLY A 681 -2.81 -87.39 -70.81
CA GLY A 681 -1.80 -87.85 -71.79
C GLY A 681 -1.76 -89.37 -71.94
N VAL A 682 -1.61 -90.10 -70.83
CA VAL A 682 -1.58 -91.58 -70.84
C VAL A 682 -2.90 -92.18 -71.34
N TYR A 683 -4.04 -91.56 -71.04
CA TYR A 683 -5.34 -91.97 -71.57
C TYR A 683 -5.44 -91.74 -73.08
N ASN A 684 -4.96 -90.61 -73.59
CA ASN A 684 -4.94 -90.30 -75.03
C ASN A 684 -3.96 -91.20 -75.80
N ASP A 685 -2.87 -91.66 -75.18
CA ASP A 685 -1.97 -92.67 -75.73
C ASP A 685 -2.66 -94.05 -75.83
N GLN A 686 -3.43 -94.44 -74.81
CA GLN A 686 -4.26 -95.66 -74.82
C GLN A 686 -5.41 -95.55 -75.85
N THR A 687 -6.04 -94.36 -75.89
CA THR A 687 -6.76 -93.73 -77.01
C THR A 687 -6.32 -94.24 -78.38
N GLN A 688 -5.17 -93.72 -78.80
CA GLN A 688 -4.58 -93.99 -80.11
C GLN A 688 -4.18 -95.46 -80.31
N GLN A 689 -3.77 -96.16 -79.24
CA GLN A 689 -3.48 -97.60 -79.30
C GLN A 689 -4.75 -98.44 -79.56
N LEU A 690 -5.87 -98.11 -78.93
CA LEU A 690 -7.16 -98.76 -79.19
C LEU A 690 -7.65 -98.47 -80.60
N GLU A 691 -7.63 -97.21 -81.05
CA GLU A 691 -7.97 -96.83 -82.43
C GLU A 691 -7.10 -97.56 -83.47
N HIS A 692 -5.80 -97.72 -83.19
CA HIS A 692 -4.89 -98.47 -84.05
C HIS A 692 -5.20 -99.98 -84.08
N LEU A 693 -5.54 -100.58 -82.93
CA LEU A 693 -5.96 -101.99 -82.84
C LEU A 693 -7.32 -102.22 -83.51
N GLU A 694 -8.29 -101.32 -83.33
CA GLU A 694 -9.58 -101.36 -84.02
C GLU A 694 -9.36 -101.29 -85.54
N TYR A 695 -8.53 -100.35 -86.02
CA TYR A 695 -8.14 -100.26 -87.42
C TYR A 695 -7.48 -101.55 -87.95
N GLN A 696 -6.56 -102.16 -87.19
CA GLN A 696 -5.99 -103.47 -87.54
C GLN A 696 -7.07 -104.56 -87.62
N THR A 697 -7.98 -104.65 -86.64
CA THR A 697 -9.07 -105.64 -86.70
C THR A 697 -10.01 -105.41 -87.87
N ALA A 698 -10.30 -104.16 -88.23
CA ALA A 698 -11.08 -103.81 -89.42
C ALA A 698 -10.37 -104.19 -90.74
N GLN A 699 -9.04 -104.04 -90.82
CA GLN A 699 -8.26 -104.57 -91.94
C GLN A 699 -8.34 -106.11 -91.99
N PHE A 700 -8.19 -106.79 -90.86
CA PHE A 700 -8.24 -108.25 -90.81
C PHE A 700 -9.65 -108.81 -91.10
N THR A 701 -10.74 -108.15 -90.66
CA THR A 701 -12.10 -108.58 -91.03
C THR A 701 -12.35 -108.38 -92.52
N GLN A 702 -11.93 -107.27 -93.12
CA GLN A 702 -12.02 -107.07 -94.58
C GLN A 702 -11.21 -108.13 -95.36
N GLN A 703 -10.01 -108.47 -94.91
CA GLN A 703 -9.21 -109.56 -95.51
C GLN A 703 -9.91 -110.91 -95.37
N LEU A 704 -10.49 -111.22 -94.20
CA LEU A 704 -11.27 -112.43 -93.98
C LEU A 704 -12.54 -112.48 -94.82
N GLU A 705 -13.20 -111.35 -95.06
CA GLU A 705 -14.36 -111.25 -95.95
C GLU A 705 -13.98 -111.44 -97.43
N GLN A 706 -12.88 -110.84 -97.89
CA GLN A 706 -12.33 -111.09 -99.22
C GLN A 706 -11.98 -112.58 -99.41
N MET A 707 -11.38 -113.22 -98.39
CA MET A 707 -11.11 -114.67 -98.41
C MET A 707 -12.39 -115.51 -98.35
N ARG A 708 -13.41 -115.10 -97.59
CA ARG A 708 -14.74 -115.77 -97.58
C ARG A 708 -15.44 -115.66 -98.93
N LEU A 709 -15.40 -114.50 -99.59
CA LEU A 709 -15.95 -114.30 -100.94
C LEU A 709 -15.18 -115.13 -101.98
N PHE A 710 -13.86 -115.24 -101.86
CA PHE A 710 -13.05 -116.13 -102.69
C PHE A 710 -13.44 -117.61 -102.49
N VAL A 711 -13.57 -118.05 -101.23
CA VAL A 711 -14.01 -119.42 -100.88
C VAL A 711 -15.44 -119.69 -101.36
N ALA A 712 -16.35 -118.73 -101.26
CA ALA A 712 -17.74 -118.83 -101.74
C ALA A 712 -17.83 -118.98 -103.27
N ARG A 713 -16.83 -118.49 -104.02
CA ARG A 713 -16.70 -118.73 -105.46
C ARG A 713 -16.08 -120.08 -105.81
N LEU A 714 -15.46 -120.82 -104.87
CA LEU A 714 -14.86 -122.12 -105.18
C LEU A 714 -15.87 -123.20 -105.60
N PRO A 715 -17.09 -123.30 -105.03
CA PRO A 715 -18.15 -124.17 -105.57
C PRO A 715 -18.55 -123.79 -106.99
N GLU A 716 -18.74 -122.50 -107.29
CA GLU A 716 -19.07 -122.01 -108.63
C GLU A 716 -17.95 -122.31 -109.62
N LEU A 717 -16.69 -122.03 -109.27
CA LEU A 717 -15.52 -122.36 -110.08
C LEU A 717 -15.33 -123.87 -110.26
N ARG A 718 -15.70 -124.70 -109.27
CA ARG A 718 -15.73 -126.17 -109.42
C ARG A 718 -16.85 -126.63 -110.34
N VAL A 719 -18.03 -126.01 -110.29
CA VAL A 719 -19.14 -126.29 -111.21
C VAL A 719 -18.79 -125.83 -112.62
N LEU A 720 -18.20 -124.64 -112.79
CA LEU A 720 -17.69 -124.14 -114.06
C LEU A 720 -16.54 -124.99 -114.60
N LEU A 721 -15.63 -125.50 -113.75
CA LEU A 721 -14.58 -126.43 -114.18
C LEU A 721 -15.15 -127.80 -114.57
N ASN A 722 -16.12 -128.32 -113.81
CA ASN A 722 -16.82 -129.57 -114.14
C ASN A 722 -17.67 -129.43 -115.40
N ASN A 723 -18.30 -128.27 -115.62
CA ASN A 723 -19.04 -127.96 -116.84
C ASN A 723 -18.08 -127.76 -118.00
N ALA A 724 -17.03 -126.95 -117.88
CA ALA A 724 -16.00 -126.76 -118.91
C ALA A 724 -15.23 -128.04 -119.25
N THR A 725 -15.04 -128.98 -118.32
CA THR A 725 -14.46 -130.30 -118.63
C THR A 725 -15.48 -131.26 -119.25
N ARG A 726 -16.75 -131.23 -118.84
CA ARG A 726 -17.84 -131.91 -119.55
C ARG A 726 -18.11 -131.33 -120.94
N GLU A 727 -17.92 -130.02 -121.11
CA GLU A 727 -18.03 -129.29 -122.36
C GLU A 727 -16.81 -129.55 -123.22
N LEU A 728 -15.60 -129.62 -122.67
CA LEU A 728 -14.43 -130.09 -123.42
C LEU A 728 -14.55 -131.59 -123.82
N GLN A 729 -15.18 -132.42 -123.00
CA GLN A 729 -15.51 -133.81 -123.37
C GLN A 729 -16.60 -133.86 -124.43
N ARG A 730 -17.69 -133.10 -124.27
CA ARG A 730 -18.75 -132.93 -125.27
C ARG A 730 -18.17 -132.41 -126.57
N GLU A 731 -17.42 -131.31 -126.57
CA GLU A 731 -16.79 -130.71 -127.74
C GLU A 731 -15.66 -131.57 -128.33
N ARG A 732 -15.07 -132.53 -127.60
CA ARG A 732 -14.24 -133.58 -128.23
C ARG A 732 -15.10 -134.59 -128.98
N VAL A 733 -16.17 -135.10 -128.34
CA VAL A 733 -17.16 -135.98 -128.99
C VAL A 733 -17.91 -135.26 -130.11
N ARG A 734 -18.07 -133.93 -130.02
CA ARG A 734 -18.78 -133.07 -130.96
C ARG A 734 -17.85 -132.57 -132.05
N VAL A 735 -16.54 -132.42 -131.85
CA VAL A 735 -15.60 -132.24 -132.97
C VAL A 735 -15.42 -133.55 -133.73
N GLN A 736 -15.54 -134.71 -133.09
CA GLN A 736 -15.72 -135.97 -133.81
C GLN A 736 -17.06 -135.95 -134.57
N ALA A 737 -18.18 -135.68 -133.90
CA ALA A 737 -19.49 -135.62 -134.55
C ALA A 737 -19.65 -134.46 -135.55
N LEU A 738 -18.87 -133.38 -135.51
CA LEU A 738 -18.88 -132.26 -136.48
C LEU A 738 -17.86 -132.44 -137.61
N LEU A 739 -16.98 -133.46 -137.51
CA LEU A 739 -16.34 -134.05 -138.69
C LEU A 739 -17.31 -134.99 -139.42
N ASP A 740 -18.28 -135.57 -138.70
CA ASP A 740 -19.40 -136.35 -139.28
C ASP A 740 -20.59 -135.45 -139.71
N GLU A 741 -20.83 -134.32 -139.03
CA GLU A 741 -21.92 -133.33 -139.25
C GLU A 741 -21.43 -132.09 -140.03
N THR A 742 -20.46 -132.22 -140.94
CA THR A 742 -20.23 -131.16 -141.96
C THR A 742 -21.43 -130.97 -142.89
N ASP A 743 -22.37 -131.92 -142.90
CA ASP A 743 -23.59 -131.92 -143.69
C ASP A 743 -24.73 -131.09 -143.06
N HIS A 744 -24.55 -129.76 -143.08
CA HIS A 744 -25.54 -128.67 -142.86
C HIS A 744 -25.72 -128.12 -141.42
N ALA A 745 -25.99 -126.80 -141.34
CA ALA A 745 -26.00 -125.99 -140.11
C ALA A 745 -27.08 -124.89 -140.12
N VAL A 746 -27.31 -124.18 -138.99
CA VAL A 746 -27.81 -122.76 -138.91
C VAL A 746 -27.74 -122.20 -137.46
N ASN A 747 -27.75 -120.86 -137.32
CA ASN A 747 -27.56 -120.07 -136.07
C ASN A 747 -28.88 -119.81 -135.25
N VAL A 748 -28.95 -119.01 -134.16
CA VAL A 748 -29.08 -117.51 -134.14
C VAL A 748 -29.18 -116.89 -132.70
N HIS A 749 -28.48 -115.76 -132.47
CA HIS A 749 -28.59 -114.50 -131.61
C HIS A 749 -29.54 -114.38 -130.33
N HIS A 750 -29.81 -113.24 -129.60
CA HIS A 750 -29.70 -111.76 -129.82
C HIS A 750 -29.98 -110.82 -128.54
N PHE A 751 -29.91 -109.46 -128.70
CA PHE A 751 -30.47 -108.30 -127.89
C PHE A 751 -29.88 -107.82 -126.50
N ASN A 752 -30.48 -106.81 -125.79
CA ASN A 752 -30.29 -105.30 -125.75
C ASN A 752 -31.08 -104.68 -124.49
N ASP A 753 -31.21 -103.40 -124.03
CA ASP A 753 -30.76 -101.99 -124.34
C ASP A 753 -30.98 -100.89 -123.21
N LEU A 754 -30.48 -99.62 -123.39
CA LEU A 754 -30.88 -98.24 -122.91
C LEU A 754 -30.83 -97.68 -121.43
N ALA A 755 -31.06 -96.34 -121.22
CA ALA A 755 -30.87 -95.51 -119.97
C ALA A 755 -31.62 -94.11 -119.88
N ALA A 756 -31.64 -93.37 -118.73
CA ALA A 756 -32.28 -92.02 -118.50
C ALA A 756 -31.77 -91.17 -117.24
N ALA A 757 -32.32 -89.96 -116.93
CA ALA A 757 -31.84 -88.98 -115.88
C ALA A 757 -32.92 -88.06 -115.21
N GLU A 758 -32.58 -87.23 -114.18
CA GLU A 758 -33.52 -86.51 -113.26
C GLU A 758 -33.29 -84.97 -112.98
N PRO A 759 -34.32 -84.22 -112.49
CA PRO A 759 -34.26 -82.77 -112.20
C PRO A 759 -34.37 -82.31 -110.72
N GLU A 760 -34.63 -83.17 -109.72
CA GLU A 760 -35.10 -82.73 -108.39
C GLU A 760 -34.10 -81.92 -107.55
N THR A 761 -32.79 -82.14 -107.77
CA THR A 761 -31.69 -81.61 -106.95
C THR A 761 -31.64 -80.08 -106.87
N TYR A 762 -32.10 -79.37 -107.90
CA TYR A 762 -32.07 -77.90 -107.95
C TYR A 762 -33.06 -77.23 -106.98
N ALA A 763 -34.20 -77.87 -106.70
CA ALA A 763 -35.20 -77.34 -105.77
C ALA A 763 -34.69 -77.34 -104.31
N LEU A 764 -33.90 -78.35 -103.94
CA LEU A 764 -33.37 -78.52 -102.59
C LEU A 764 -32.38 -77.39 -102.22
N LEU A 765 -31.48 -77.03 -103.15
CA LEU A 765 -30.49 -75.96 -102.98
C LEU A 765 -31.13 -74.59 -102.66
N GLN A 766 -32.23 -74.24 -103.31
CA GLN A 766 -32.93 -72.98 -103.02
C GLN A 766 -33.56 -72.94 -101.61
N ARG A 767 -33.96 -74.10 -101.06
CA ARG A 767 -34.47 -74.23 -99.69
C ARG A 767 -33.35 -73.96 -98.67
N VAL A 768 -32.17 -74.55 -98.89
CA VAL A 768 -30.98 -74.40 -98.04
C VAL A 768 -30.52 -72.94 -97.97
N HIS A 769 -30.37 -72.27 -99.11
CA HIS A 769 -29.93 -70.87 -99.15
C HIS A 769 -30.89 -69.89 -98.45
N ARG A 770 -32.20 -70.18 -98.39
CA ARG A 770 -33.16 -69.36 -97.62
C ARG A 770 -33.00 -69.57 -96.11
N LEU A 771 -32.83 -70.82 -95.66
CA LEU A 771 -32.63 -71.15 -94.25
C LEU A 771 -31.32 -70.60 -93.69
N GLN A 772 -30.22 -70.65 -94.46
CA GLN A 772 -28.93 -70.08 -94.07
C GLN A 772 -29.01 -68.58 -93.80
N ARG A 773 -29.69 -67.80 -94.66
CA ARG A 773 -29.85 -66.34 -94.47
C ARG A 773 -30.63 -66.01 -93.19
N ALA A 774 -31.70 -66.75 -92.90
CA ALA A 774 -32.46 -66.60 -91.66
C ALA A 774 -31.63 -66.97 -90.41
N LEU A 775 -30.76 -67.98 -90.51
CA LEU A 775 -29.84 -68.36 -89.43
C LEU A 775 -28.79 -67.27 -89.14
N VAL A 776 -28.21 -66.67 -90.18
CA VAL A 776 -27.22 -65.57 -90.03
C VAL A 776 -27.87 -64.35 -89.36
N GLN A 777 -29.04 -63.91 -89.83
CA GLN A 777 -29.78 -62.79 -89.22
C GLN A 777 -30.15 -63.04 -87.75
N ARG A 778 -30.37 -64.30 -87.37
CA ARG A 778 -30.71 -64.68 -85.99
C ARG A 778 -29.48 -64.82 -85.08
N ARG A 779 -28.27 -64.98 -85.65
CA ARG A 779 -27.00 -64.89 -84.93
C ARG A 779 -26.60 -63.44 -84.66
N THR A 780 -26.67 -62.55 -85.64
CA THR A 780 -26.35 -61.12 -85.42
C THR A 780 -27.26 -60.50 -84.35
N GLN A 781 -28.55 -60.86 -84.33
CA GLN A 781 -29.49 -60.45 -83.27
C GLN A 781 -29.23 -61.05 -81.88
N LEU A 782 -28.40 -62.10 -81.77
CA LEU A 782 -27.90 -62.61 -80.49
C LEU A 782 -26.62 -61.88 -80.09
N GLU A 783 -25.67 -61.71 -81.02
CA GLU A 783 -24.42 -60.95 -80.84
C GLU A 783 -24.70 -59.48 -80.40
N GLU A 784 -25.72 -58.83 -80.98
CA GLU A 784 -26.24 -57.52 -80.57
C GLU A 784 -26.81 -57.50 -79.13
N LYS A 785 -27.41 -58.61 -78.69
CA LYS A 785 -27.97 -58.72 -77.33
C LYS A 785 -26.93 -59.10 -76.29
N GLU A 786 -25.99 -59.96 -76.63
CA GLU A 786 -24.87 -60.35 -75.77
C GLU A 786 -23.95 -59.13 -75.52
N SER A 787 -23.63 -58.36 -76.57
CA SER A 787 -22.89 -57.09 -76.40
C SER A 787 -23.66 -56.05 -75.59
N ALA A 788 -24.99 -55.96 -75.73
CA ALA A 788 -25.82 -55.12 -74.87
C ALA A 788 -25.84 -55.57 -73.39
N ILE A 789 -25.89 -56.89 -73.12
CA ILE A 789 -25.79 -57.46 -71.77
C ILE A 789 -24.44 -57.13 -71.16
N VAL A 790 -23.33 -57.39 -71.86
CA VAL A 790 -21.97 -57.05 -71.39
C VAL A 790 -21.84 -55.55 -71.10
N ALA A 791 -22.45 -54.67 -71.91
CA ALA A 791 -22.45 -53.24 -71.65
C ALA A 791 -23.25 -52.85 -70.39
N VAL A 792 -24.34 -53.56 -70.07
CA VAL A 792 -25.11 -53.38 -68.83
C VAL A 792 -24.36 -53.94 -67.62
N GLU A 793 -23.76 -55.12 -67.73
CA GLU A 793 -22.94 -55.74 -66.68
C GLU A 793 -21.72 -54.88 -66.34
N GLN A 794 -21.01 -54.33 -67.33
CA GLN A 794 -19.92 -53.39 -67.07
C GLN A 794 -20.39 -52.10 -66.37
N ARG A 795 -21.59 -51.60 -66.67
CA ARG A 795 -22.18 -50.46 -65.96
C ARG A 795 -22.54 -50.83 -64.53
N TYR A 796 -23.15 -52.00 -64.32
CA TYR A 796 -23.48 -52.53 -63.00
C TYR A 796 -22.23 -52.76 -62.14
N MET A 797 -21.17 -53.37 -62.69
CA MET A 797 -19.91 -53.58 -61.96
C MET A 797 -19.20 -52.26 -61.65
N LYS A 798 -19.20 -51.28 -62.55
CA LYS A 798 -18.68 -49.93 -62.27
C LYS A 798 -19.47 -49.23 -61.16
N ALA A 799 -20.82 -49.29 -61.22
CA ALA A 799 -21.68 -48.75 -60.16
C ALA A 799 -21.44 -49.45 -58.81
N LYS A 800 -21.38 -50.79 -58.81
CA LYS A 800 -21.10 -51.62 -57.63
C LYS A 800 -19.73 -51.33 -57.03
N ALA A 801 -18.70 -51.11 -57.85
CA ALA A 801 -17.39 -50.67 -57.38
C ALA A 801 -17.44 -49.27 -56.76
N THR A 802 -18.13 -48.29 -57.40
CA THR A 802 -18.29 -46.95 -56.79
C THR A 802 -19.08 -46.97 -55.49
N VAL A 803 -20.08 -47.84 -55.34
CA VAL A 803 -20.84 -48.01 -54.09
C VAL A 803 -20.01 -48.74 -53.03
N ALA A 804 -19.20 -49.74 -53.41
CA ALA A 804 -18.30 -50.43 -52.47
C ALA A 804 -17.12 -49.55 -52.00
N HIS A 805 -16.78 -48.49 -52.74
CA HIS A 805 -15.81 -47.47 -52.34
C HIS A 805 -16.44 -46.25 -51.65
N GLN A 806 -17.77 -46.15 -51.60
CA GLN A 806 -18.44 -45.17 -50.75
C GLN A 806 -18.52 -45.71 -49.32
N PRO A 807 -17.98 -45.01 -48.31
CA PRO A 807 -18.27 -45.36 -46.92
C PRO A 807 -19.79 -45.28 -46.69
N GLY A 808 -20.36 -46.29 -46.03
CA GLY A 808 -21.77 -46.25 -45.63
C GLY A 808 -22.09 -45.02 -44.77
N PRO A 809 -23.36 -44.58 -44.68
CA PRO A 809 -23.71 -43.31 -44.04
C PRO A 809 -23.14 -43.17 -42.62
N GLU A 810 -23.20 -44.23 -41.82
CA GLU A 810 -22.61 -44.29 -40.47
C GLU A 810 -21.09 -44.05 -40.47
N ILE A 811 -20.36 -44.58 -41.45
CA ILE A 811 -18.91 -44.39 -41.61
C ILE A 811 -18.62 -42.98 -42.15
N ALA A 812 -19.47 -42.43 -43.01
CA ALA A 812 -19.36 -41.06 -43.49
C ALA A 812 -19.57 -40.04 -42.34
N GLU A 813 -20.56 -40.27 -41.47
CA GLU A 813 -20.82 -39.48 -40.26
C GLU A 813 -19.69 -39.62 -39.23
N GLN A 814 -19.15 -40.82 -39.04
CA GLN A 814 -17.94 -41.01 -38.23
C GLN A 814 -16.74 -40.27 -38.83
N LEU A 815 -16.54 -40.31 -40.14
CA LEU A 815 -15.45 -39.60 -40.81
C LEU A 815 -15.58 -38.07 -40.70
N THR A 816 -16.78 -37.49 -40.83
CA THR A 816 -16.97 -36.05 -40.61
C THR A 816 -16.78 -35.68 -39.14
N ALA A 817 -17.29 -36.48 -38.20
CA ALA A 817 -17.05 -36.27 -36.76
C ALA A 817 -15.55 -36.37 -36.39
N TYR A 818 -14.82 -37.32 -36.97
CA TYR A 818 -13.37 -37.44 -36.79
C TYR A 818 -12.62 -36.27 -37.45
N GLN A 819 -13.01 -35.83 -38.66
CA GLN A 819 -12.41 -34.65 -39.31
C GLN A 819 -12.64 -33.38 -38.49
N GLU A 820 -13.85 -33.14 -37.99
CA GLU A 820 -14.13 -32.04 -37.07
C GLU A 820 -13.29 -32.14 -35.79
N GLY A 821 -13.17 -33.34 -35.21
CA GLY A 821 -12.32 -33.60 -34.04
C GLY A 821 -10.84 -33.31 -34.31
N LEU A 822 -10.36 -33.65 -35.50
CA LEU A 822 -8.98 -33.42 -35.95
C LEU A 822 -8.72 -31.93 -36.20
N VAL A 823 -9.67 -31.20 -36.80
CA VAL A 823 -9.62 -29.74 -36.95
C VAL A 823 -9.59 -29.06 -35.58
N LYS A 824 -10.49 -29.43 -34.66
CA LYS A 824 -10.55 -28.89 -33.28
C LYS A 824 -9.25 -29.17 -32.51
N ARG A 825 -8.73 -30.40 -32.56
CA ARG A 825 -7.43 -30.77 -31.97
C ARG A 825 -6.25 -30.05 -32.63
N SER A 826 -6.29 -29.78 -33.94
CA SER A 826 -5.25 -28.99 -34.62
C SER A 826 -5.25 -27.53 -34.17
N ALA A 827 -6.42 -26.94 -33.90
CA ALA A 827 -6.53 -25.59 -33.36
C ALA A 827 -5.98 -25.51 -31.92
N GLN A 828 -6.35 -26.48 -31.07
CA GLN A 828 -5.79 -26.63 -29.72
C GLN A 828 -4.25 -26.84 -29.76
N MET A 829 -3.74 -27.61 -30.72
CA MET A 829 -2.30 -27.79 -30.91
C MET A 829 -1.60 -26.49 -31.30
N ARG A 830 -2.16 -25.68 -32.22
CA ARG A 830 -1.61 -24.36 -32.58
C ARG A 830 -1.60 -23.42 -31.37
N GLN A 831 -2.71 -23.31 -30.64
CA GLN A 831 -2.80 -22.51 -29.41
C GLN A 831 -1.76 -22.95 -28.36
N MET A 832 -1.54 -24.26 -28.20
CA MET A 832 -0.51 -24.81 -27.32
C MET A 832 0.91 -24.51 -27.83
N GLN A 833 1.14 -24.53 -29.15
CA GLN A 833 2.42 -24.16 -29.76
C GLN A 833 2.71 -22.65 -29.62
N GLU A 834 1.71 -21.80 -29.82
CA GLU A 834 1.77 -20.35 -29.60
C GLU A 834 2.05 -20.03 -28.13
N ALA A 835 1.34 -20.68 -27.20
CA ALA A 835 1.62 -20.57 -25.76
C ALA A 835 3.04 -21.05 -25.41
N LEU A 836 3.51 -22.16 -25.97
CA LEU A 836 4.87 -22.66 -25.77
C LEU A 836 5.94 -21.74 -26.38
N GLN A 837 5.68 -21.07 -27.50
CA GLN A 837 6.56 -20.03 -28.05
C GLN A 837 6.60 -18.79 -27.13
N LEU A 838 5.46 -18.41 -26.56
CA LEU A 838 5.34 -17.29 -25.63
C LEU A 838 6.06 -17.60 -24.29
N PHE A 839 5.94 -18.82 -23.75
CA PHE A 839 6.72 -19.25 -22.60
C PHE A 839 8.22 -19.41 -22.90
N ARG A 840 8.61 -19.82 -24.13
CA ARG A 840 10.02 -19.86 -24.55
C ARG A 840 10.62 -18.46 -24.62
N SER A 841 9.96 -17.51 -25.29
CA SER A 841 10.42 -16.12 -25.36
C SER A 841 10.44 -15.42 -23.99
N GLN A 842 9.48 -15.72 -23.09
CA GLN A 842 9.58 -15.30 -21.68
C GLN A 842 10.81 -15.92 -20.99
N THR A 843 11.07 -17.22 -21.19
CA THR A 843 12.26 -17.91 -20.63
C THR A 843 13.56 -17.32 -21.16
N GLU A 844 13.60 -16.94 -22.44
CA GLU A 844 14.74 -16.27 -23.07
C GLU A 844 14.93 -14.83 -22.54
N GLN A 845 13.85 -14.08 -22.32
CA GLN A 845 13.90 -12.78 -21.63
C GLN A 845 14.38 -12.91 -20.17
N PHE A 846 13.95 -13.95 -19.45
CA PHE A 846 14.44 -14.23 -18.10
C PHE A 846 15.92 -14.64 -18.09
N ARG A 847 16.38 -15.43 -19.07
CA ARG A 847 17.81 -15.74 -19.27
C ARG A 847 18.61 -14.48 -19.56
N ALA A 848 18.22 -13.68 -20.56
CA ALA A 848 18.90 -12.42 -20.88
C ALA A 848 18.97 -11.46 -19.68
N ARG A 849 17.90 -11.33 -18.89
CA ARG A 849 17.93 -10.57 -17.62
C ARG A 849 18.87 -11.18 -16.58
N HIS A 850 18.87 -12.51 -16.43
CA HIS A 850 19.77 -13.22 -15.52
C HIS A 850 21.24 -13.08 -15.94
N ASP A 851 21.52 -13.06 -17.24
CA ASP A 851 22.87 -12.93 -17.77
C ASP A 851 23.38 -11.48 -17.66
N VAL A 852 22.53 -10.47 -17.92
CA VAL A 852 22.86 -9.06 -17.58
C VAL A 852 23.07 -8.87 -16.07
N LEU A 853 22.35 -9.60 -15.21
CA LEU A 853 22.59 -9.57 -13.76
C LEU A 853 23.89 -10.31 -13.37
N ARG A 854 24.27 -11.39 -14.06
CA ARG A 854 25.58 -12.04 -13.91
C ARG A 854 26.72 -11.12 -14.36
N GLU A 855 26.56 -10.42 -15.48
CA GLU A 855 27.53 -9.47 -16.00
C GLU A 855 27.73 -8.33 -15.00
N ARG A 856 26.65 -7.73 -14.49
CA ARG A 856 26.73 -6.71 -13.42
C ARG A 856 27.36 -7.23 -12.13
N LEU A 857 27.08 -8.47 -11.72
CA LEU A 857 27.75 -9.09 -10.56
C LEU A 857 29.24 -9.37 -10.82
N ALA A 858 29.61 -9.73 -12.05
CA ALA A 858 31.00 -9.88 -12.46
C ALA A 858 31.72 -8.52 -12.58
N GLU A 859 31.04 -7.47 -13.03
CA GLU A 859 31.52 -6.08 -13.05
C GLU A 859 31.74 -5.56 -11.63
N MET A 860 30.76 -5.71 -10.73
CA MET A 860 30.92 -5.40 -9.30
C MET A 860 32.04 -6.22 -8.64
N GLY A 861 32.23 -7.47 -9.05
CA GLY A 861 33.36 -8.30 -8.63
C GLY A 861 34.71 -7.78 -9.16
N ARG A 862 34.75 -7.27 -10.40
CA ARG A 862 35.95 -6.64 -10.99
C ARG A 862 36.25 -5.28 -10.37
N THR A 863 35.25 -4.44 -10.09
CA THR A 863 35.47 -3.14 -9.42
C THR A 863 35.91 -3.35 -7.99
N TYR A 864 35.28 -4.25 -7.22
CA TYR A 864 35.74 -4.61 -5.87
C TYR A 864 37.16 -5.19 -5.88
N ALA A 865 37.50 -6.05 -6.85
CA ALA A 865 38.87 -6.55 -7.00
C ALA A 865 39.87 -5.44 -7.39
N ALA A 866 39.48 -4.49 -8.25
CA ALA A 866 40.29 -3.34 -8.62
C ALA A 866 40.49 -2.38 -7.44
N GLU A 867 39.43 -2.01 -6.71
CA GLU A 867 39.46 -1.21 -5.49
C GLU A 867 40.32 -1.87 -4.41
N ARG A 868 40.25 -3.20 -4.27
CA ARG A 868 41.14 -3.95 -3.38
C ARG A 868 42.60 -3.87 -3.84
N VAL A 869 42.88 -4.10 -5.13
CA VAL A 869 44.25 -4.02 -5.68
C VAL A 869 44.79 -2.59 -5.61
N GLU A 870 43.95 -1.57 -5.76
CA GLU A 870 44.33 -0.18 -5.51
C GLU A 870 44.53 0.11 -4.02
N GLY A 871 43.74 -0.47 -3.11
CA GLY A 871 43.96 -0.39 -1.67
C GLY A 871 45.27 -1.04 -1.25
N GLU A 872 45.58 -2.21 -1.80
CA GLU A 872 46.85 -2.91 -1.60
C GLU A 872 48.02 -2.09 -2.20
N ARG A 873 47.88 -1.50 -3.40
CA ARG A 873 48.85 -0.55 -3.97
C ARG A 873 49.01 0.73 -3.14
N ARG A 874 47.94 1.28 -2.58
CA ARG A 874 47.98 2.44 -1.67
C ARG A 874 48.66 2.09 -0.35
N SER A 875 48.52 0.86 0.14
CA SER A 875 49.24 0.37 1.33
C SER A 875 50.74 0.10 1.07
N HIS A 876 51.10 -0.34 -0.14
CA HIS A 876 52.48 -0.64 -0.54
C HIS A 876 53.22 0.53 -1.19
N GLY A 877 52.54 1.63 -1.53
CA GLY A 877 53.14 2.86 -2.04
C GLY A 877 54.00 3.63 -1.03
N GLY A 878 54.08 3.16 0.22
CA GLY A 878 54.84 3.77 1.31
C GLY A 878 56.31 3.32 1.44
N ALA A 879 56.83 2.45 0.56
CA ALA A 879 58.24 2.05 0.59
C ALA A 879 58.78 1.57 -0.77
N GLY A 880 60.05 1.88 -1.02
CA GLY A 880 60.90 1.26 -2.04
C GLY A 880 62.37 1.59 -1.76
N PRO A 881 63.33 1.13 -2.58
CA PRO A 881 63.21 0.19 -3.71
C PRO A 881 64.17 -1.03 -3.63
N ALA A 882 63.88 -2.15 -4.33
CA ALA A 882 64.89 -3.20 -4.58
C ALA A 882 64.59 -4.17 -5.75
N SER A 883 65.53 -4.24 -6.70
CA SER A 883 66.08 -5.42 -7.41
C SER A 883 65.23 -6.46 -8.20
N THR A 884 65.86 -6.95 -9.29
CA THR A 884 65.67 -8.23 -10.04
C THR A 884 64.36 -8.43 -10.84
N SER A 885 64.39 -8.72 -12.15
CA SER A 885 64.78 -9.96 -12.90
C SER A 885 63.67 -11.04 -12.88
N GLU A 886 63.31 -11.75 -13.97
CA GLU A 886 64.01 -11.95 -15.25
C GLU A 886 63.10 -12.42 -16.43
N ALA A 887 63.57 -12.23 -17.68
CA ALA A 887 63.36 -12.98 -18.94
C ALA A 887 61.97 -13.49 -19.45
N ALA A 888 61.70 -13.08 -20.72
CA ALA A 888 61.16 -13.88 -21.85
C ALA A 888 59.66 -14.34 -21.85
N ALA A 889 58.98 -14.52 -23.00
CA ALA A 889 59.41 -14.47 -24.41
C ALA A 889 58.35 -13.85 -25.37
N ARG A 890 58.87 -13.31 -26.48
CA ARG A 890 58.41 -13.35 -27.89
C ARG A 890 57.25 -14.32 -28.22
N ALA A 891 56.37 -14.09 -29.21
CA ALA A 891 56.04 -12.95 -30.09
C ALA A 891 54.73 -13.35 -30.86
N ASP A 892 54.24 -12.81 -31.98
CA ASP A 892 54.67 -11.83 -33.01
C ASP A 892 53.42 -11.15 -33.65
N THR A 893 53.60 -10.21 -34.59
CA THR A 893 52.53 -9.60 -35.44
C THR A 893 53.00 -9.43 -36.89
N PRO A 894 52.12 -9.31 -37.91
CA PRO A 894 51.53 -8.01 -38.34
C PRO A 894 50.00 -8.08 -38.57
N ALA A 895 49.16 -7.03 -38.61
CA ALA A 895 49.23 -5.60 -39.02
C ALA A 895 48.68 -5.32 -40.45
N VAL A 896 48.46 -4.04 -40.80
CA VAL A 896 47.64 -3.47 -41.92
C VAL A 896 46.15 -3.35 -41.55
N SER A 897 45.69 -2.29 -40.87
CA SER A 897 45.37 -0.92 -41.36
C SER A 897 44.22 -0.85 -42.38
N ALA A 898 43.31 0.12 -42.40
CA ALA A 898 42.85 1.19 -41.50
C ALA A 898 41.90 2.06 -42.36
N GLU A 899 40.78 2.54 -41.82
CA GLU A 899 40.34 3.95 -41.87
C GLU A 899 38.99 4.13 -41.14
N PRO A 900 38.64 5.35 -40.69
CA PRO A 900 37.51 5.57 -39.78
C PRO A 900 36.24 5.99 -40.52
N ASP A 901 35.07 5.85 -39.86
CA ASP A 901 33.93 6.68 -40.24
C ASP A 901 33.05 7.14 -39.06
N VAL A 902 32.79 8.44 -39.11
CA VAL A 902 31.88 9.34 -38.39
C VAL A 902 30.90 8.76 -37.34
N TYR A 903 30.98 9.32 -36.13
CA TYR A 903 29.85 9.39 -35.18
C TYR A 903 28.68 10.17 -35.81
N ARG A 904 27.65 9.46 -36.27
CA ARG A 904 26.37 10.03 -36.72
C ARG A 904 25.28 9.70 -35.71
N GLY A 905 24.75 10.74 -35.07
CA GLY A 905 23.63 10.58 -34.15
C GLY A 905 22.33 10.20 -34.86
N PHE A 906 21.58 9.27 -34.25
CA PHE A 906 20.13 9.10 -34.43
C PHE A 906 19.54 9.31 -33.03
N VAL A 907 18.91 10.46 -32.73
CA VAL A 907 17.55 10.82 -33.18
C VAL A 907 16.59 9.67 -32.87
N ALA A 908 15.90 9.77 -31.73
CA ALA A 908 14.93 8.78 -31.30
C ALA A 908 13.65 8.83 -32.15
N PRO A 909 13.24 7.72 -32.81
CA PRO A 909 11.87 7.56 -33.29
C PRO A 909 10.91 7.44 -32.10
N PRO A 910 9.62 7.76 -32.27
CA PRO A 910 8.68 7.86 -31.15
C PRO A 910 8.34 6.49 -30.53
N ARG A 911 7.92 6.50 -29.26
CA ARG A 911 7.18 5.37 -28.66
C ARG A 911 5.96 5.04 -29.53
N PRO A 912 5.80 3.80 -30.00
CA PRO A 912 4.47 3.25 -30.20
C PRO A 912 3.81 3.11 -28.82
N LEU A 913 2.63 3.69 -28.63
CA LEU A 913 1.77 3.29 -27.51
C LEU A 913 1.29 1.84 -27.74
N PRO A 914 1.05 1.06 -26.68
CA PRO A 914 0.68 -0.34 -26.84
C PRO A 914 -0.70 -0.47 -27.50
N PRO A 915 -0.91 -1.44 -28.41
CA PRO A 915 -2.25 -1.85 -28.78
C PRO A 915 -2.93 -2.46 -27.54
N THR A 916 -4.10 -1.92 -27.19
CA THR A 916 -4.87 -2.35 -26.02
C THR A 916 -5.52 -3.72 -26.23
N SER A 917 -5.13 -4.69 -25.41
CA SER A 917 -5.89 -5.91 -25.13
C SER A 917 -5.55 -6.37 -23.70
N ALA A 918 -6.51 -6.57 -22.79
CA ALA A 918 -7.96 -6.46 -22.90
C ALA A 918 -8.56 -5.81 -21.64
#